data_AF-A0A7J6EHA1-F1
#
_entry.id   AF-A0A7J6EHA1-F1
#
_cell.length_a   1.000
_cell.length_b   1.000
_cell.length_c   1.000
_cell.angle_alpha   90.00
_cell.angle_beta   90.00
_cell.angle_gamma   90.00
#
_symmetry.space_group_name_H-M   'P 1'
#
loop_
_entity.id
_entity.type
_entity.pdbx_description
1 polymer ?
#
loop_
_entity_poly.entity_id
_entity_poly.type
_entity_poly.pdbx_seq_one_letter_code
_entity_poly.pdbx_strand_id
1 'polypeptide(L)'
;MGSATSSMAAKFAFFPPDPPSYNICLDESTGKMKMSDVHQRDEVDVMKLNTKKGNEIVAMYVKNPSASLTLLYSHGNAADLGQMYHIFTELSLHLGVNLMGYDYSGYGQSTGKASEQDTYADIEAAYKCLEEKYGVKEEDTILYGQSVGSGPALELAVKLPRLRAVILHSPILSGLRVMYPVKRTFWFDIYKNIDKIPFVKCPVLVIHGTEDEIVDFSHGKQLWELCQEKYEPLWLKGGNHCNLELYPDYLRHLRKFISAVEKLPRIAVSTEQATTTTTTTTTDKPDSPQKNTTGIINTENGARSSTDQKENKSRSSTGQREKSRLSTDSREKSRTSTDKRDKSRKSIDRSGKARISIDHSERARNSFDRLGDMISFFSATLSRAQMAPVLSRSLATASLASFPSSSPFTVRSPNGVFNLRSAFLPQNGLRRKGLPSSALKWKLERRDNRVSVRCEASVAEKEEIDTDGEKFEYQAEVGFSLIPQKFEFCDRFMDSLVLEEIEFGEDYEVSRLMDLIVHSLYSHKEVFLRELVSNASDALDKLRFLSVTEPSLLGEAGDLEIRIKPDPDNGTITITDTGIGMTKEELIDCLGTIAQSGTSKFLKALKVSSSSSSSILENQEHGADNSLIGQFGVGFYSAFLVADKVVVSTKSPRSDKQYIWESAAESSSYVIKEETDPEKMLHRGTQITLYLRPDDKYEFSEPAKIQSLVKNYSQFVSFPIYTWTEKSRTVEVEEEEEQKEGEEKAEGEKKMKKTTKTEKYWDWELANETKPIWMRSPKEVQKEEYCEFYKKTFNDFLDPIGYTHFTTEGEVEFRSVLYVPGMGPLNNEDVVNPKTKNIRLYVKRVFISDDFDGELVRIMRKRLVRKTFDMIQDISESENKEDYKKFWENFGRFIKLGCIEDTGNHKRITPLLRFYSSKNEEELTSLDDYIENMNENQKAIYYLATDSLKSAKSAPFLEKLIQKDIEVLYLIEPIDEVAIQNLQTYKEKKFVDISKEDLELGDEDEVKERETKQEYTLLCDWIKQQLGDKVAKVQVSNRLSSSPCVLVSGKFGWSANMERLMKAQALGDTSSLEFMRGRRILEINADHPIVKDLNAACKNAPDSADAKRAVDLLYDTALISSGFTPDSPAELGNKIYEMMAMALGGRWGRLEDEEKADGAGEETTESDASASQAMETEVVEPSEVRTESDPWSE
;
A
#
# COMPACT_ATOMS: atom_id res chain seq x y z
N MET A 1 -15.90 -6.14 32.19
CA MET A 1 -15.54 -4.97 31.35
C MET A 1 -15.41 -5.34 29.87
N GLY A 2 -14.60 -6.32 29.45
CA GLY A 2 -14.34 -6.58 28.02
C GLY A 2 -15.55 -6.78 27.09
N SER A 3 -16.67 -7.33 27.57
CA SER A 3 -17.89 -7.53 26.76
C SER A 3 -18.66 -6.24 26.42
N ALA A 4 -18.45 -5.14 27.15
CA ALA A 4 -19.08 -3.85 26.86
C ALA A 4 -18.37 -3.12 25.71
N THR A 5 -17.06 -3.31 25.58
CA THR A 5 -16.26 -2.71 24.50
C THR A 5 -16.37 -3.48 23.20
N SER A 6 -16.50 -4.83 23.23
CA SER A 6 -16.67 -5.60 21.99
C SER A 6 -18.04 -5.39 21.32
N SER A 7 -19.10 -5.05 22.08
CA SER A 7 -20.41 -4.73 21.49
C SER A 7 -20.45 -3.37 20.78
N MET A 8 -19.57 -2.43 21.15
CA MET A 8 -19.32 -1.24 20.33
C MET A 8 -18.52 -1.62 19.09
N ALA A 9 -17.35 -2.24 19.23
CA ALA A 9 -16.49 -2.61 18.09
C ALA A 9 -17.23 -3.44 17.01
N ALA A 10 -18.12 -4.35 17.44
CA ALA A 10 -18.97 -5.13 16.54
C ALA A 10 -19.84 -4.26 15.61
N LYS A 11 -20.42 -3.15 16.10
CA LYS A 11 -21.23 -2.25 15.26
C LYS A 11 -20.46 -1.57 14.12
N PHE A 12 -19.14 -1.49 14.22
CA PHE A 12 -18.26 -0.92 13.17
C PHE A 12 -17.67 -2.00 12.25
N ALA A 13 -17.79 -3.28 12.64
CA ALA A 13 -17.11 -4.40 12.00
C ALA A 13 -18.05 -5.34 11.24
N PHE A 14 -19.35 -5.26 11.47
CA PHE A 14 -20.36 -6.14 10.86
C PHE A 14 -21.45 -5.33 10.17
N PHE A 15 -21.50 -5.45 8.86
CA PHE A 15 -22.55 -4.90 8.00
C PHE A 15 -23.30 -6.08 7.37
N PRO A 16 -24.38 -6.59 7.97
CA PRO A 16 -25.27 -7.53 7.31
C PRO A 16 -26.08 -6.81 6.20
N PRO A 17 -26.42 -7.49 5.09
CA PRO A 17 -27.40 -6.98 4.14
C PRO A 17 -28.77 -6.75 4.81
N ASP A 18 -29.37 -5.58 4.58
CA ASP A 18 -30.71 -5.22 5.04
C ASP A 18 -31.47 -4.52 3.89
N PRO A 19 -32.55 -5.11 3.35
CA PRO A 19 -33.10 -6.43 3.69
C PRO A 19 -32.15 -7.59 3.28
N PRO A 20 -32.27 -8.77 3.92
CA PRO A 20 -31.65 -10.01 3.47
C PRO A 20 -31.92 -10.32 2.00
N SER A 21 -30.94 -10.85 1.27
CA SER A 21 -31.07 -11.13 -0.17
C SER A 21 -31.93 -12.36 -0.51
N TYR A 22 -32.31 -13.15 0.51
CA TYR A 22 -33.09 -14.37 0.38
C TYR A 22 -34.07 -14.53 1.56
N ASN A 23 -35.11 -15.36 1.37
CA ASN A 23 -35.97 -15.83 2.46
C ASN A 23 -35.91 -17.36 2.56
N ILE A 24 -36.36 -17.93 3.69
CA ILE A 24 -36.45 -19.39 3.86
C ILE A 24 -37.90 -19.83 3.76
N CYS A 25 -38.18 -20.76 2.85
CA CYS A 25 -39.45 -21.46 2.76
C CYS A 25 -39.30 -22.93 3.20
N LEU A 26 -40.41 -23.52 3.63
CA LEU A 26 -40.53 -24.97 3.81
C LEU A 26 -41.20 -25.55 2.57
N ASP A 27 -40.56 -26.53 1.96
CA ASP A 27 -41.14 -27.30 0.85
C ASP A 27 -42.20 -28.25 1.40
N GLU A 28 -43.48 -27.94 1.19
CA GLU A 28 -44.60 -28.73 1.71
C GLU A 28 -44.62 -30.19 1.22
N SER A 29 -43.93 -30.50 0.11
CA SER A 29 -43.88 -31.84 -0.47
C SER A 29 -42.76 -32.72 0.08
N THR A 30 -41.65 -32.12 0.54
CA THR A 30 -40.46 -32.85 1.05
C THR A 30 -40.15 -32.59 2.53
N GLY A 31 -40.75 -31.57 3.14
CA GLY A 31 -40.43 -31.13 4.50
C GLY A 31 -39.04 -30.49 4.65
N LYS A 32 -38.30 -30.30 3.56
CA LYS A 32 -37.00 -29.61 3.58
C LYS A 32 -37.17 -28.10 3.67
N MET A 33 -36.23 -27.44 4.32
CA MET A 33 -36.04 -25.99 4.14
C MET A 33 -35.40 -25.75 2.77
N LYS A 34 -35.80 -24.67 2.12
CA LYS A 34 -35.22 -24.15 0.87
C LYS A 34 -35.08 -22.64 0.97
N MET A 35 -34.20 -22.07 0.15
CA MET A 35 -34.13 -20.63 -0.05
C MET A 35 -35.08 -20.25 -1.20
N SER A 36 -35.84 -19.17 -1.02
CA SER A 36 -36.51 -18.48 -2.11
C SER A 36 -35.51 -17.61 -2.88
N ASP A 37 -35.95 -17.05 -4.01
CA ASP A 37 -35.25 -15.99 -4.75
C ASP A 37 -33.88 -16.38 -5.36
N VAL A 38 -33.42 -17.61 -5.12
CA VAL A 38 -32.23 -18.25 -5.72
C VAL A 38 -32.61 -19.46 -6.61
N HIS A 39 -31.74 -19.80 -7.56
CA HIS A 39 -31.98 -20.90 -8.50
C HIS A 39 -31.76 -22.27 -7.85
N GLN A 40 -32.84 -22.90 -7.39
CA GLN A 40 -32.80 -24.15 -6.62
C GLN A 40 -32.12 -25.31 -7.38
N ARG A 41 -31.23 -26.01 -6.68
CA ARG A 41 -30.60 -27.28 -7.11
C ARG A 41 -30.84 -28.36 -6.04
N ASP A 42 -31.12 -29.60 -6.44
CA ASP A 42 -31.47 -30.70 -5.51
C ASP A 42 -30.28 -31.17 -4.64
N GLU A 43 -29.06 -30.84 -5.07
CA GLU A 43 -27.80 -31.11 -4.36
C GLU A 43 -27.55 -30.17 -3.16
N VAL A 44 -28.40 -29.16 -2.94
CA VAL A 44 -28.24 -28.16 -1.88
C VAL A 44 -29.21 -28.43 -0.72
N ASP A 45 -28.66 -28.89 0.41
CA ASP A 45 -29.40 -28.98 1.68
C ASP A 45 -29.28 -27.64 2.44
N VAL A 46 -30.41 -26.95 2.66
CA VAL A 46 -30.50 -25.76 3.53
C VAL A 46 -30.99 -26.18 4.91
N MET A 47 -30.45 -25.59 5.98
CA MET A 47 -30.89 -25.87 7.36
C MET A 47 -30.64 -24.71 8.32
N LYS A 48 -31.32 -24.75 9.47
CA LYS A 48 -31.08 -23.88 10.62
C LYS A 48 -30.30 -24.61 11.70
N LEU A 49 -29.32 -23.94 12.31
CA LEU A 49 -28.38 -24.49 13.29
C LEU A 49 -28.42 -23.68 14.59
N ASN A 50 -28.50 -24.37 15.73
CA ASN A 50 -28.49 -23.73 17.05
C ASN A 50 -27.05 -23.58 17.56
N THR A 51 -26.64 -22.35 17.85
CA THR A 51 -25.28 -22.05 18.32
C THR A 51 -25.15 -22.19 19.83
N LYS A 52 -23.93 -22.39 20.33
CA LYS A 52 -23.64 -22.50 21.78
C LYS A 52 -23.98 -21.24 22.61
N LYS A 53 -24.39 -20.14 21.96
CA LYS A 53 -24.80 -18.87 22.60
C LYS A 53 -26.31 -18.62 22.56
N GLY A 54 -27.08 -19.52 21.95
CA GLY A 54 -28.55 -19.44 21.90
C GLY A 54 -29.13 -18.70 20.70
N ASN A 55 -28.30 -18.37 19.70
CA ASN A 55 -28.78 -17.90 18.41
C ASN A 55 -29.07 -19.10 17.50
N GLU A 56 -30.04 -18.95 16.60
CA GLU A 56 -30.25 -19.82 15.45
C GLU A 56 -29.69 -19.14 14.19
N ILE A 57 -28.77 -19.81 13.49
CA ILE A 57 -28.15 -19.36 12.24
C ILE A 57 -28.58 -20.22 11.06
N VAL A 58 -28.38 -19.75 9.83
CA VAL A 58 -28.67 -20.47 8.59
C VAL A 58 -27.39 -21.05 7.99
N ALA A 59 -27.48 -22.25 7.45
CA ALA A 59 -26.41 -22.89 6.69
C ALA A 59 -26.93 -23.59 5.43
N MET A 60 -26.12 -23.59 4.37
CA MET A 60 -26.35 -24.35 3.15
C MET A 60 -25.18 -25.30 2.89
N TYR A 61 -25.50 -26.54 2.50
CA TYR A 61 -24.53 -27.59 2.16
C TYR A 61 -24.71 -28.01 0.71
N VAL A 62 -23.75 -27.66 -0.14
CA VAL A 62 -23.66 -28.13 -1.53
C VAL A 62 -22.96 -29.48 -1.55
N LYS A 63 -23.70 -30.51 -1.95
CA LYS A 63 -23.23 -31.89 -1.97
C LYS A 63 -22.63 -32.25 -3.32
N ASN A 64 -21.36 -32.66 -3.33
CA ASN A 64 -20.70 -33.20 -4.51
C ASN A 64 -20.39 -34.70 -4.29
N PRO A 65 -21.12 -35.64 -4.93
CA PRO A 65 -20.98 -37.08 -4.66
C PRO A 65 -19.61 -37.70 -4.99
N SER A 66 -18.75 -37.04 -5.77
CA SER A 66 -17.39 -37.51 -6.06
C SER A 66 -16.32 -36.92 -5.12
N ALA A 67 -16.67 -35.93 -4.31
CA ALA A 67 -15.72 -35.18 -3.49
C ALA A 67 -15.24 -35.97 -2.25
N SER A 68 -13.92 -36.08 -2.10
CA SER A 68 -13.28 -36.67 -0.92
C SER A 68 -13.04 -35.67 0.23
N LEU A 69 -13.16 -34.37 -0.05
CA LEU A 69 -12.92 -33.25 0.86
C LEU A 69 -14.16 -32.35 0.98
N THR A 70 -14.24 -31.61 2.09
CA THR A 70 -15.30 -30.64 2.38
C THR A 70 -14.70 -29.28 2.75
N LEU A 71 -15.22 -28.22 2.14
CA LEU A 71 -14.81 -26.83 2.36
C LEU A 71 -15.86 -26.12 3.22
N LEU A 72 -15.47 -25.62 4.40
CA LEU A 72 -16.31 -24.81 5.27
C LEU A 72 -15.98 -23.33 5.05
N TYR A 73 -16.92 -22.58 4.45
CA TYR A 73 -16.73 -21.21 3.98
C TYR A 73 -17.30 -20.19 4.97
N SER A 74 -16.42 -19.32 5.48
CA SER A 74 -16.76 -18.14 6.29
C SER A 74 -16.71 -16.92 5.37
N HIS A 75 -17.87 -16.36 5.03
CA HIS A 75 -17.99 -15.33 3.98
C HIS A 75 -17.49 -13.94 4.39
N GLY A 76 -17.34 -13.07 3.40
CA GLY A 76 -16.96 -11.66 3.58
C GLY A 76 -18.00 -10.83 4.33
N ASN A 77 -17.64 -9.57 4.60
CA ASN A 77 -18.56 -8.58 5.15
C ASN A 77 -19.50 -8.07 4.05
N ALA A 78 -20.66 -7.48 4.40
CA ALA A 78 -21.66 -7.00 3.43
C ALA A 78 -22.17 -8.08 2.44
N ALA A 79 -22.06 -9.36 2.81
CA ALA A 79 -22.54 -10.51 2.05
C ALA A 79 -23.43 -11.41 2.92
N ASP A 80 -24.40 -12.10 2.32
CA ASP A 80 -25.16 -13.20 2.95
C ASP A 80 -25.23 -14.45 2.05
N LEU A 81 -25.79 -15.55 2.58
CA LEU A 81 -25.92 -16.82 1.84
C LEU A 81 -26.66 -16.73 0.50
N GLY A 82 -27.59 -15.81 0.30
CA GLY A 82 -28.33 -15.68 -0.95
C GLY A 82 -27.44 -15.14 -2.07
N GLN A 83 -26.65 -14.11 -1.79
CA GLN A 83 -25.63 -13.58 -2.70
C GLN A 83 -24.53 -14.62 -2.97
N MET A 84 -24.09 -15.35 -1.94
CA MET A 84 -23.04 -16.36 -2.07
C MET A 84 -23.51 -17.66 -2.75
N TYR A 85 -24.82 -17.91 -2.87
CA TYR A 85 -25.40 -19.18 -3.34
C TYR A 85 -24.79 -19.68 -4.64
N HIS A 86 -24.73 -18.82 -5.68
CA HIS A 86 -24.19 -19.18 -6.98
C HIS A 86 -22.69 -19.49 -6.92
N ILE A 87 -21.92 -18.64 -6.23
CA ILE A 87 -20.47 -18.80 -6.05
C ILE A 87 -20.18 -20.13 -5.34
N PHE A 88 -20.95 -20.47 -4.31
CA PHE A 88 -20.83 -21.72 -3.57
C PHE A 88 -21.16 -22.96 -4.42
N THR A 89 -22.19 -22.90 -5.27
CA THR A 89 -22.48 -24.02 -6.18
C THR A 89 -21.39 -24.23 -7.24
N GLU A 90 -20.88 -23.15 -7.84
CA GLU A 90 -19.84 -23.26 -8.87
C GLU A 90 -18.45 -23.60 -8.31
N LEU A 91 -18.11 -23.13 -7.10
CA LEU A 91 -16.89 -23.57 -6.40
C LEU A 91 -16.94 -25.07 -6.05
N SER A 92 -18.08 -25.57 -5.56
CA SER A 92 -18.24 -27.01 -5.26
C SER A 92 -18.06 -27.90 -6.49
N LEU A 93 -18.59 -27.46 -7.65
CA LEU A 93 -18.43 -28.14 -8.93
C LEU A 93 -16.99 -28.04 -9.47
N HIS A 94 -16.44 -26.84 -9.59
CA HIS A 94 -15.13 -26.63 -10.21
C HIS A 94 -13.94 -27.10 -9.36
N LEU A 95 -14.05 -27.08 -8.03
CA LEU A 95 -12.99 -27.58 -7.14
C LEU A 95 -13.11 -29.08 -6.82
N GLY A 96 -14.25 -29.72 -7.14
CA GLY A 96 -14.49 -31.13 -6.82
C GLY A 96 -14.65 -31.39 -5.31
N VAL A 97 -15.22 -30.44 -4.57
CA VAL A 97 -15.38 -30.50 -3.10
C VAL A 97 -16.85 -30.42 -2.69
N ASN A 98 -17.22 -31.01 -1.56
CA ASN A 98 -18.45 -30.60 -0.86
C ASN A 98 -18.22 -29.19 -0.28
N LEU A 99 -19.25 -28.36 -0.16
CA LEU A 99 -19.11 -27.00 0.36
C LEU A 99 -20.22 -26.67 1.37
N MET A 100 -19.84 -26.20 2.55
CA MET A 100 -20.73 -25.72 3.61
C MET A 100 -20.55 -24.21 3.76
N GLY A 101 -21.58 -23.43 3.44
CA GLY A 101 -21.66 -22.01 3.77
C GLY A 101 -22.60 -21.81 4.96
N TYR A 102 -22.36 -20.78 5.78
CA TYR A 102 -23.26 -20.38 6.85
C TYR A 102 -23.28 -18.85 7.00
N ASP A 103 -24.45 -18.29 7.34
CA ASP A 103 -24.58 -16.90 7.74
C ASP A 103 -24.13 -16.73 9.20
N TYR A 104 -23.56 -15.57 9.53
CA TYR A 104 -23.28 -15.19 10.91
C TYR A 104 -24.58 -14.88 11.69
N SER A 105 -24.52 -14.94 13.03
CA SER A 105 -25.59 -14.47 13.90
C SER A 105 -26.01 -13.03 13.55
N GLY A 106 -27.26 -12.82 13.14
CA GLY A 106 -27.77 -11.53 12.66
C GLY A 106 -27.42 -11.16 11.21
N TYR A 107 -26.99 -12.10 10.37
CA TYR A 107 -26.87 -11.96 8.92
C TYR A 107 -27.95 -12.79 8.20
N GLY A 108 -28.42 -12.31 7.05
CA GLY A 108 -29.42 -13.01 6.25
C GLY A 108 -30.69 -13.33 7.06
N GLN A 109 -31.11 -14.61 7.06
CA GLN A 109 -32.25 -15.09 7.85
C GLN A 109 -31.84 -15.66 9.24
N SER A 110 -30.65 -15.30 9.73
CA SER A 110 -30.10 -15.71 11.03
C SER A 110 -30.48 -14.76 12.16
N THR A 111 -30.77 -15.33 13.32
CA THR A 111 -31.18 -14.58 14.52
C THR A 111 -29.99 -14.04 15.32
N GLY A 112 -30.27 -13.15 16.27
CA GLY A 112 -29.27 -12.59 17.18
C GLY A 112 -28.67 -11.28 16.66
N LYS A 113 -27.38 -11.05 16.96
CA LYS A 113 -26.57 -9.93 16.45
C LYS A 113 -25.13 -10.38 16.30
N ALA A 114 -24.44 -9.84 15.31
CA ALA A 114 -23.06 -10.20 15.06
C ALA A 114 -22.12 -9.64 16.13
N SER A 115 -21.20 -10.47 16.61
CA SER A 115 -20.02 -10.07 17.37
C SER A 115 -18.91 -11.09 17.12
N GLU A 116 -17.65 -10.73 17.38
CA GLU A 116 -16.52 -11.66 17.29
C GLU A 116 -16.79 -12.98 18.04
N GLN A 117 -17.38 -12.90 19.24
CA GLN A 117 -17.68 -14.09 20.04
C GLN A 117 -18.94 -14.82 19.59
N ASP A 118 -19.76 -14.23 18.71
CA ASP A 118 -20.89 -14.92 18.05
C ASP A 118 -20.40 -15.64 16.78
N THR A 119 -19.59 -15.01 15.93
CA THR A 119 -19.03 -15.68 14.74
C THR A 119 -18.16 -16.90 15.08
N TYR A 120 -17.49 -16.88 16.24
CA TYR A 120 -16.79 -18.04 16.80
C TYR A 120 -17.73 -19.16 17.31
N ALA A 121 -18.98 -18.84 17.66
CA ALA A 121 -20.02 -19.82 17.98
C ALA A 121 -20.76 -20.32 16.74
N ASP A 122 -20.87 -19.47 15.72
CA ASP A 122 -21.50 -19.77 14.44
C ASP A 122 -20.69 -20.82 13.65
N ILE A 123 -19.39 -20.59 13.46
CA ILE A 123 -18.50 -21.55 12.76
C ILE A 123 -18.38 -22.89 13.49
N GLU A 124 -18.39 -22.87 14.83
CA GLU A 124 -18.38 -24.10 15.63
C GLU A 124 -19.69 -24.89 15.46
N ALA A 125 -20.84 -24.22 15.28
CA ALA A 125 -22.11 -24.89 14.99
C ALA A 125 -22.15 -25.46 13.55
N ALA A 126 -21.62 -24.72 12.57
CA ALA A 126 -21.50 -25.20 11.19
C ALA A 126 -20.56 -26.41 11.06
N TYR A 127 -19.38 -26.36 11.69
CA TYR A 127 -18.44 -27.49 11.76
C TYR A 127 -19.06 -28.69 12.50
N LYS A 128 -19.76 -28.48 13.61
CA LYS A 128 -20.46 -29.56 14.33
C LYS A 128 -21.52 -30.24 13.45
N CYS A 129 -22.24 -29.49 12.62
CA CYS A 129 -23.18 -30.05 11.65
C CYS A 129 -22.47 -30.91 10.58
N LEU A 130 -21.31 -30.49 10.09
CA LEU A 130 -20.48 -31.29 9.18
C LEU A 130 -20.10 -32.66 9.80
N GLU A 131 -19.68 -32.66 11.06
CA GLU A 131 -19.32 -33.87 11.80
C GLU A 131 -20.55 -34.76 12.11
N GLU A 132 -21.59 -34.21 12.75
CA GLU A 132 -22.74 -34.99 13.24
C GLU A 132 -23.75 -35.39 12.15
N LYS A 133 -24.01 -34.53 11.16
CA LYS A 133 -25.05 -34.77 10.13
C LYS A 133 -24.49 -35.39 8.85
N TYR A 134 -23.30 -34.95 8.43
CA TYR A 134 -22.70 -35.37 7.16
C TYR A 134 -21.53 -36.35 7.31
N GLY A 135 -21.08 -36.62 8.54
CA GLY A 135 -19.98 -37.56 8.83
C GLY A 135 -18.61 -37.09 8.33
N VAL A 136 -18.47 -35.79 8.07
CA VAL A 136 -17.23 -35.18 7.60
C VAL A 136 -16.23 -35.14 8.74
N LYS A 137 -15.00 -35.57 8.45
CA LYS A 137 -13.92 -35.59 9.43
C LYS A 137 -13.09 -34.32 9.41
N GLU A 138 -12.49 -34.00 10.54
CA GLU A 138 -11.41 -33.01 10.70
C GLU A 138 -10.32 -33.16 9.60
N GLU A 139 -9.84 -34.40 9.39
CA GLU A 139 -8.80 -34.77 8.41
C GLU A 139 -9.24 -34.66 6.93
N ASP A 140 -10.52 -34.40 6.67
CA ASP A 140 -11.12 -34.17 5.34
C ASP A 140 -11.77 -32.78 5.22
N THR A 141 -11.60 -31.91 6.22
CA THR A 141 -12.16 -30.55 6.27
C THR A 141 -11.10 -29.51 5.89
N ILE A 142 -11.46 -28.58 5.02
CA ILE A 142 -10.71 -27.36 4.69
C ILE A 142 -11.51 -26.17 5.23
N LEU A 143 -10.86 -25.26 5.97
CA LEU A 143 -11.49 -23.99 6.36
C LEU A 143 -11.16 -22.92 5.33
N TYR A 144 -12.16 -22.16 4.90
CA TYR A 144 -12.01 -21.00 4.02
C TYR A 144 -12.53 -19.76 4.76
N GLY A 145 -11.76 -18.68 4.79
CA GLY A 145 -12.17 -17.41 5.38
C GLY A 145 -11.88 -16.22 4.48
N GLN A 146 -12.94 -15.52 4.03
CA GLN A 146 -12.86 -14.32 3.20
C GLN A 146 -12.99 -13.05 4.06
N SER A 147 -12.07 -12.10 3.91
CA SER A 147 -12.11 -10.80 4.60
C SER A 147 -12.30 -10.99 6.12
N VAL A 148 -13.38 -10.45 6.70
CA VAL A 148 -13.78 -10.65 8.11
C VAL A 148 -13.89 -12.13 8.51
N GLY A 149 -14.30 -13.01 7.59
CA GLY A 149 -14.41 -14.46 7.77
C GLY A 149 -13.08 -15.18 8.02
N SER A 150 -11.94 -14.55 7.73
CA SER A 150 -10.62 -15.05 8.18
C SER A 150 -10.53 -15.16 9.72
N GLY A 151 -11.26 -14.31 10.45
CA GLY A 151 -11.35 -14.29 11.91
C GLY A 151 -11.89 -15.58 12.54
N PRO A 152 -13.13 -16.01 12.22
CA PRO A 152 -13.69 -17.29 12.68
C PRO A 152 -12.99 -18.51 12.07
N ALA A 153 -12.55 -18.45 10.80
CA ALA A 153 -11.80 -19.54 10.19
C ALA A 153 -10.50 -19.85 10.97
N LEU A 154 -9.72 -18.82 11.34
CA LEU A 154 -8.50 -19.01 12.14
C LEU A 154 -8.77 -19.32 13.62
N GLU A 155 -9.90 -18.88 14.17
CA GLU A 155 -10.36 -19.32 15.50
C GLU A 155 -10.57 -20.84 15.56
N LEU A 156 -11.19 -21.41 14.53
CA LEU A 156 -11.45 -22.84 14.47
C LEU A 156 -10.19 -23.63 14.07
N ALA A 157 -9.36 -23.11 13.16
CA ALA A 157 -8.10 -23.76 12.76
C ALA A 157 -7.16 -24.04 13.94
N VAL A 158 -7.06 -23.12 14.90
CA VAL A 158 -6.22 -23.30 16.11
C VAL A 158 -6.79 -24.37 17.06
N LYS A 159 -8.07 -24.73 16.95
CA LYS A 159 -8.75 -25.77 17.74
C LYS A 159 -8.71 -27.16 17.09
N LEU A 160 -8.45 -27.25 15.78
CA LEU A 160 -8.50 -28.48 14.99
C LEU A 160 -7.09 -28.94 14.56
N PRO A 161 -6.34 -29.68 15.41
CA PRO A 161 -4.96 -30.06 15.16
C PRO A 161 -4.71 -31.04 14.00
N ARG A 162 -5.76 -31.60 13.38
CA ARG A 162 -5.70 -32.52 12.22
C ARG A 162 -6.42 -31.99 10.99
N LEU A 163 -6.76 -30.70 10.96
CA LEU A 163 -7.43 -30.04 9.83
C LEU A 163 -6.65 -30.26 8.52
N ARG A 164 -7.34 -30.45 7.39
CA ARG A 164 -6.65 -30.71 6.11
C ARG A 164 -5.84 -29.51 5.63
N ALA A 165 -6.43 -28.33 5.67
CA ALA A 165 -5.85 -27.08 5.16
C ALA A 165 -6.66 -25.84 5.61
N VAL A 166 -6.06 -24.65 5.45
CA VAL A 166 -6.75 -23.36 5.54
C VAL A 166 -6.55 -22.57 4.25
N ILE A 167 -7.60 -21.88 3.80
CA ILE A 167 -7.56 -20.89 2.72
C ILE A 167 -7.98 -19.53 3.32
N LEU A 168 -7.14 -18.52 3.13
CA LEU A 168 -7.37 -17.15 3.58
C LEU A 168 -7.48 -16.23 2.36
N HIS A 169 -8.61 -15.55 2.19
CA HIS A 169 -8.90 -14.70 1.03
C HIS A 169 -9.08 -13.24 1.46
N SER A 170 -8.24 -12.34 0.95
CA SER A 170 -8.01 -10.96 1.46
C SER A 170 -8.11 -10.84 2.99
N PRO A 171 -7.34 -11.64 3.75
CA PRO A 171 -7.52 -11.78 5.20
C PRO A 171 -7.03 -10.57 5.99
N ILE A 172 -7.63 -10.34 7.17
CA ILE A 172 -7.27 -9.23 8.06
C ILE A 172 -6.26 -9.67 9.13
N LEU A 173 -5.25 -8.84 9.45
CA LEU A 173 -4.35 -9.09 10.60
C LEU A 173 -5.06 -8.94 11.94
N SER A 174 -5.87 -7.88 12.05
CA SER A 174 -6.88 -7.65 13.08
C SER A 174 -7.81 -6.51 12.68
N GLY A 175 -8.99 -6.42 13.29
CA GLY A 175 -9.99 -5.41 12.92
C GLY A 175 -9.50 -3.97 13.11
N LEU A 176 -8.72 -3.70 14.16
CA LEU A 176 -8.10 -2.38 14.35
C LEU A 176 -7.05 -2.06 13.29
N ARG A 177 -6.39 -3.07 12.72
CA ARG A 177 -5.35 -2.89 11.69
C ARG A 177 -5.91 -2.57 10.31
N VAL A 178 -7.15 -2.97 10.02
CA VAL A 178 -7.87 -2.54 8.81
C VAL A 178 -8.12 -1.03 8.84
N MET A 179 -8.50 -0.48 10.01
CA MET A 179 -8.78 0.95 10.14
C MET A 179 -7.52 1.82 10.36
N TYR A 180 -6.47 1.29 11.00
CA TYR A 180 -5.29 2.07 11.37
C TYR A 180 -3.99 1.23 11.36
N PRO A 181 -2.86 1.72 10.83
CA PRO A 181 -1.60 0.96 10.72
C PRO A 181 -0.86 0.76 12.06
N VAL A 182 -1.46 -0.01 12.98
CA VAL A 182 -0.98 -0.20 14.36
C VAL A 182 0.04 -1.33 14.52
N LYS A 183 1.23 -0.99 15.04
CA LYS A 183 2.36 -1.90 15.24
C LYS A 183 2.26 -2.80 16.49
N ARG A 184 1.15 -2.75 17.23
CA ARG A 184 0.91 -3.56 18.45
C ARG A 184 -0.53 -4.04 18.46
N THR A 185 -0.75 -5.30 18.83
CA THR A 185 -2.11 -5.82 19.05
C THR A 185 -2.62 -5.32 20.40
N PHE A 186 -3.82 -4.72 20.43
CA PHE A 186 -4.42 -4.18 21.66
C PHE A 186 -5.38 -5.17 22.32
N TRP A 187 -5.74 -4.95 23.59
CA TRP A 187 -6.63 -5.87 24.30
C TRP A 187 -8.07 -5.83 23.78
N PHE A 188 -8.54 -4.65 23.33
CA PHE A 188 -9.88 -4.40 22.77
C PHE A 188 -9.99 -4.62 21.24
N ASP A 189 -8.87 -4.94 20.58
CA ASP A 189 -8.83 -5.30 19.15
C ASP A 189 -9.60 -6.61 18.92
N ILE A 190 -10.16 -6.81 17.73
CA ILE A 190 -10.96 -7.99 17.36
C ILE A 190 -10.28 -8.79 16.25
N TYR A 191 -10.56 -10.09 16.16
CA TYR A 191 -10.03 -10.98 15.12
C TYR A 191 -8.50 -10.91 14.99
N LYS A 192 -7.81 -11.14 16.10
CA LYS A 192 -6.34 -11.02 16.24
C LYS A 192 -5.59 -12.13 15.50
N ASN A 193 -5.80 -12.23 14.20
CA ASN A 193 -5.31 -13.31 13.34
C ASN A 193 -3.79 -13.37 13.30
N ILE A 194 -3.12 -12.22 13.41
CA ILE A 194 -1.66 -12.12 13.62
C ILE A 194 -1.19 -12.88 14.88
N ASP A 195 -2.00 -12.92 15.95
CA ASP A 195 -1.70 -13.66 17.18
C ASP A 195 -2.11 -15.16 17.05
N LYS A 196 -2.98 -15.52 16.09
CA LYS A 196 -3.50 -16.90 15.88
C LYS A 196 -2.71 -17.73 14.86
N ILE A 197 -2.32 -17.11 13.74
CA ILE A 197 -1.74 -17.80 12.59
C ILE A 197 -0.48 -18.65 12.90
N PRO A 198 0.40 -18.30 13.88
CA PRO A 198 1.55 -19.15 14.23
C PRO A 198 1.17 -20.47 14.91
N PHE A 199 -0.09 -20.69 15.27
CA PHE A 199 -0.59 -21.90 15.91
C PHE A 199 -1.36 -22.84 14.95
N VAL A 200 -1.51 -22.47 13.67
CA VAL A 200 -2.15 -23.30 12.64
C VAL A 200 -1.15 -24.33 12.09
N LYS A 201 -1.51 -25.61 12.15
CA LYS A 201 -0.59 -26.76 11.95
C LYS A 201 -0.81 -27.53 10.64
N CYS A 202 -1.46 -26.91 9.67
CA CYS A 202 -1.77 -27.50 8.37
C CYS A 202 -1.47 -26.48 7.27
N PRO A 203 -1.33 -26.89 5.99
CA PRO A 203 -0.99 -25.98 4.91
C PRO A 203 -1.97 -24.81 4.79
N VAL A 204 -1.43 -23.59 4.79
CA VAL A 204 -2.18 -22.36 4.59
C VAL A 204 -1.90 -21.79 3.20
N LEU A 205 -2.95 -21.67 2.39
CA LEU A 205 -2.98 -20.83 1.19
C LEU A 205 -3.48 -19.44 1.57
N VAL A 206 -2.79 -18.40 1.10
CA VAL A 206 -3.28 -17.02 1.14
C VAL A 206 -3.52 -16.53 -0.28
N ILE A 207 -4.65 -15.87 -0.51
CA ILE A 207 -5.05 -15.23 -1.76
C ILE A 207 -5.32 -13.75 -1.45
N HIS A 208 -4.70 -12.82 -2.16
CA HIS A 208 -4.88 -11.38 -1.94
C HIS A 208 -4.62 -10.59 -3.23
N GLY A 209 -5.45 -9.59 -3.52
CA GLY A 209 -5.22 -8.62 -4.59
C GLY A 209 -4.11 -7.61 -4.25
N THR A 210 -3.29 -7.21 -5.22
CA THR A 210 -2.22 -6.23 -4.99
C THR A 210 -2.70 -4.78 -4.88
N GLU A 211 -3.95 -4.52 -5.29
CA GLU A 211 -4.60 -3.20 -5.31
C GLU A 211 -5.89 -3.28 -4.44
N ASP A 212 -5.81 -3.98 -3.31
CA ASP A 212 -6.88 -4.13 -2.31
C ASP A 212 -6.88 -2.94 -1.32
N GLU A 213 -7.74 -1.95 -1.61
CA GLU A 213 -7.89 -0.72 -0.83
C GLU A 213 -8.71 -0.91 0.47
N ILE A 214 -9.47 -2.00 0.61
CA ILE A 214 -10.31 -2.27 1.79
C ILE A 214 -9.50 -3.00 2.87
N VAL A 215 -8.65 -3.93 2.46
CA VAL A 215 -7.73 -4.65 3.33
C VAL A 215 -6.36 -4.67 2.66
N ASP A 216 -5.49 -3.75 3.05
CA ASP A 216 -4.14 -3.61 2.49
C ASP A 216 -3.41 -4.95 2.34
N PHE A 217 -2.81 -5.15 1.16
CA PHE A 217 -2.10 -6.37 0.74
C PHE A 217 -1.03 -6.86 1.74
N SER A 218 -0.43 -5.96 2.54
CA SER A 218 0.53 -6.36 3.57
C SER A 218 -0.09 -7.21 4.67
N HIS A 219 -1.43 -7.24 4.83
CA HIS A 219 -2.10 -8.14 5.75
C HIS A 219 -1.98 -9.61 5.32
N GLY A 220 -2.34 -9.94 4.07
CA GLY A 220 -2.18 -11.28 3.52
C GLY A 220 -0.71 -11.71 3.53
N LYS A 221 0.20 -10.81 3.13
CA LYS A 221 1.63 -11.07 3.16
C LYS A 221 2.16 -11.36 4.57
N GLN A 222 1.82 -10.55 5.58
CA GLN A 222 2.27 -10.77 6.97
C GLN A 222 1.68 -12.04 7.58
N LEU A 223 0.41 -12.38 7.30
CA LEU A 223 -0.17 -13.65 7.74
C LEU A 223 0.54 -14.83 7.11
N TRP A 224 0.80 -14.79 5.80
CA TRP A 224 1.58 -15.82 5.09
C TRP A 224 3.01 -15.94 5.63
N GLU A 225 3.68 -14.83 5.92
CA GLU A 225 5.02 -14.80 6.52
C GLU A 225 5.05 -15.47 7.92
N LEU A 226 3.95 -15.43 8.67
CA LEU A 226 3.80 -16.01 10.01
C LEU A 226 3.21 -17.44 10.05
N CYS A 227 2.77 -18.01 8.92
CA CYS A 227 2.25 -19.38 8.85
C CYS A 227 3.32 -20.43 9.18
N GLN A 228 2.96 -21.45 9.96
CA GLN A 228 3.87 -22.58 10.24
C GLN A 228 4.07 -23.47 9.00
N GLU A 229 2.99 -23.85 8.32
CA GLU A 229 3.02 -24.62 7.08
C GLU A 229 2.51 -23.75 5.93
N LYS A 230 3.44 -23.28 5.10
CA LYS A 230 3.17 -22.36 3.98
C LYS A 230 2.89 -23.13 2.71
N TYR A 231 1.77 -22.85 2.07
CA TYR A 231 1.60 -23.13 0.65
C TYR A 231 1.99 -21.89 -0.18
N GLU A 232 2.22 -22.07 -1.48
CA GLU A 232 2.48 -20.98 -2.43
C GLU A 232 1.29 -19.99 -2.47
N PRO A 233 1.48 -18.71 -2.12
CA PRO A 233 0.39 -17.74 -2.06
C PRO A 233 0.01 -17.26 -3.47
N LEU A 234 -1.24 -16.83 -3.64
CA LEU A 234 -1.71 -16.19 -4.88
C LEU A 234 -1.85 -14.68 -4.66
N TRP A 235 -0.92 -13.92 -5.25
CA TRP A 235 -0.97 -12.46 -5.29
C TRP A 235 -1.53 -12.01 -6.65
N LEU A 236 -2.78 -11.55 -6.68
CA LEU A 236 -3.46 -11.17 -7.93
C LEU A 236 -3.13 -9.72 -8.31
N LYS A 237 -2.28 -9.55 -9.33
CA LYS A 237 -1.84 -8.23 -9.80
C LYS A 237 -3.02 -7.44 -10.38
N GLY A 238 -3.27 -6.26 -9.84
CA GLY A 238 -4.42 -5.41 -10.19
C GLY A 238 -5.75 -5.86 -9.60
N GLY A 239 -5.76 -6.91 -8.76
CA GLY A 239 -6.95 -7.33 -8.02
C GLY A 239 -7.22 -6.43 -6.82
N ASN A 240 -8.50 -6.13 -6.58
CA ASN A 240 -9.01 -5.38 -5.42
C ASN A 240 -9.80 -6.31 -4.47
N HIS A 241 -10.44 -5.77 -3.43
CA HIS A 241 -11.10 -6.60 -2.40
C HIS A 241 -12.24 -7.50 -2.91
N CYS A 242 -12.89 -7.14 -4.02
CA CYS A 242 -14.19 -7.68 -4.42
C CYS A 242 -14.22 -8.26 -5.85
N ASN A 243 -13.07 -8.36 -6.53
CA ASN A 243 -12.99 -8.82 -7.92
C ASN A 243 -12.11 -10.06 -8.12
N LEU A 244 -11.53 -10.63 -7.05
CA LEU A 244 -10.50 -11.67 -7.13
C LEU A 244 -11.01 -12.98 -7.75
N GLU A 245 -12.29 -13.33 -7.50
CA GLU A 245 -12.99 -14.44 -8.12
C GLU A 245 -13.06 -14.38 -9.64
N LEU A 246 -12.93 -13.18 -10.24
CA LEU A 246 -13.01 -12.96 -11.70
C LEU A 246 -11.69 -13.30 -12.43
N TYR A 247 -10.57 -13.43 -11.71
CA TYR A 247 -9.27 -13.71 -12.32
C TYR A 247 -9.15 -15.20 -12.67
N PRO A 248 -8.79 -15.58 -13.92
CA PRO A 248 -8.65 -16.99 -14.31
C PRO A 248 -7.68 -17.79 -13.43
N ASP A 249 -6.69 -17.13 -12.84
CA ASP A 249 -5.68 -17.69 -11.96
C ASP A 249 -6.22 -18.04 -10.57
N TYR A 250 -7.26 -17.35 -10.07
CA TYR A 250 -7.93 -17.67 -8.79
C TYR A 250 -8.43 -19.11 -8.77
N LEU A 251 -9.28 -19.46 -9.74
CA LEU A 251 -9.84 -20.81 -9.85
C LEU A 251 -8.80 -21.84 -10.31
N ARG A 252 -7.72 -21.43 -10.99
CA ARG A 252 -6.60 -22.32 -11.36
C ARG A 252 -5.78 -22.70 -10.12
N HIS A 253 -5.40 -21.72 -9.30
CA HIS A 253 -4.56 -21.92 -8.11
C HIS A 253 -5.32 -22.62 -6.98
N LEU A 254 -6.62 -22.32 -6.80
CA LEU A 254 -7.46 -23.10 -5.88
C LEU A 254 -7.50 -24.58 -6.29
N ARG A 255 -7.69 -24.91 -7.57
CA ARG A 255 -7.61 -26.31 -8.04
C ARG A 255 -6.22 -26.93 -7.82
N LYS A 256 -5.14 -26.19 -8.05
CA LYS A 256 -3.75 -26.61 -7.74
C LYS A 256 -3.62 -26.97 -6.25
N PHE A 257 -4.11 -26.11 -5.36
CA PHE A 257 -4.07 -26.29 -3.91
C PHE A 257 -4.91 -27.47 -3.42
N ILE A 258 -6.20 -27.56 -3.81
CA ILE A 258 -7.08 -28.68 -3.46
C ILE A 258 -6.45 -30.01 -3.90
N SER A 259 -5.95 -30.07 -5.15
CA SER A 259 -5.27 -31.26 -5.71
C SER A 259 -3.95 -31.60 -5.02
N ALA A 260 -3.30 -30.63 -4.35
CA ALA A 260 -2.07 -30.85 -3.58
C ALA A 260 -2.40 -31.36 -2.17
N VAL A 261 -3.36 -30.75 -1.48
CA VAL A 261 -3.74 -31.15 -0.11
C VAL A 261 -4.49 -32.48 -0.08
N GLU A 262 -5.29 -32.81 -1.12
CA GLU A 262 -5.95 -34.13 -1.22
C GLU A 262 -4.94 -35.29 -1.16
N LYS A 263 -3.77 -35.13 -1.79
CA LYS A 263 -2.68 -36.12 -1.87
C LYS A 263 -1.88 -36.28 -0.58
N LEU A 264 -2.11 -35.43 0.44
CA LEU A 264 -1.38 -35.52 1.71
C LEU A 264 -1.72 -36.81 2.48
N PRO A 265 -0.75 -37.44 3.17
CA PRO A 265 -0.99 -38.65 3.95
C PRO A 265 -2.00 -38.41 5.08
N ARG A 266 -3.09 -39.19 5.11
CA ARG A 266 -4.03 -39.20 6.24
C ARG A 266 -3.32 -39.70 7.50
N ILE A 267 -3.28 -38.87 8.55
CA ILE A 267 -2.59 -39.20 9.81
C ILE A 267 -3.31 -40.35 10.51
N ALA A 268 -2.63 -41.48 10.68
CA ALA A 268 -3.21 -42.67 11.29
C ALA A 268 -3.35 -42.53 12.82
N VAL A 269 -4.54 -42.85 13.34
CA VAL A 269 -4.84 -42.79 14.78
C VAL A 269 -4.23 -44.01 15.50
N SER A 270 -3.18 -43.78 16.29
CA SER A 270 -2.68 -44.76 17.26
C SER A 270 -3.50 -44.69 18.56
N THR A 271 -4.32 -45.72 18.82
CA THR A 271 -5.14 -45.79 20.03
C THR A 271 -4.33 -46.23 21.25
N GLU A 272 -3.64 -45.31 21.92
CA GLU A 272 -3.08 -45.56 23.26
C GLU A 272 -4.12 -45.22 24.34
N GLN A 273 -4.58 -46.25 25.06
CA GLN A 273 -5.48 -46.10 26.20
C GLN A 273 -4.71 -45.64 27.44
N ALA A 274 -5.31 -44.75 28.24
CA ALA A 274 -4.72 -44.32 29.49
C ALA A 274 -4.71 -45.45 30.54
N THR A 275 -3.53 -45.84 31.03
CA THR A 275 -3.37 -46.69 32.22
C THR A 275 -2.60 -45.95 33.31
N THR A 276 -3.34 -45.47 34.32
CA THR A 276 -2.76 -44.85 35.53
C THR A 276 -1.94 -45.87 36.31
N THR A 277 -0.67 -45.57 36.59
CA THR A 277 0.15 -46.38 37.51
C THR A 277 0.01 -45.86 38.93
N THR A 278 -0.62 -46.64 39.80
CA THR A 278 -0.46 -46.54 41.27
C THR A 278 0.29 -47.77 41.76
N THR A 279 1.29 -47.58 42.62
CA THR A 279 2.23 -48.61 43.04
C THR A 279 1.65 -49.56 44.09
N THR A 280 1.75 -50.89 43.86
CA THR A 280 2.22 -51.84 44.91
C THR A 280 2.62 -53.22 44.36
N THR A 281 3.87 -53.61 44.66
CA THR A 281 4.37 -54.97 45.00
C THR A 281 3.60 -56.25 44.61
N THR A 282 4.16 -56.97 43.62
CA THR A 282 4.68 -58.37 43.72
C THR A 282 3.97 -59.43 44.58
N THR A 283 3.64 -60.58 43.95
CA THR A 283 4.03 -61.93 44.42
C THR A 283 4.04 -62.95 43.26
N ASP A 284 4.53 -64.17 43.52
CA ASP A 284 5.05 -65.10 42.51
C ASP A 284 4.05 -66.12 41.88
N LYS A 285 4.37 -66.45 40.61
CA LYS A 285 4.49 -67.78 39.94
C LYS A 285 4.04 -69.06 40.67
N PRO A 286 3.88 -70.17 39.91
CA PRO A 286 3.38 -70.32 38.52
C PRO A 286 2.33 -71.46 38.42
N ASP A 287 1.70 -71.69 37.26
CA ASP A 287 1.15 -73.04 37.00
C ASP A 287 0.92 -73.42 35.53
N SER A 288 0.90 -74.74 35.27
CA SER A 288 0.49 -75.39 34.01
C SER A 288 0.51 -76.93 34.16
N PRO A 289 -0.28 -77.72 33.38
CA PRO A 289 -1.57 -77.46 32.73
C PRO A 289 -2.57 -78.61 33.05
N GLN A 290 -3.52 -78.92 32.14
CA GLN A 290 -4.44 -80.09 32.16
C GLN A 290 -5.62 -80.00 33.17
N LYS A 291 -6.78 -80.64 33.01
CA LYS A 291 -7.64 -81.17 31.91
C LYS A 291 -8.58 -82.17 32.60
N ASN A 292 -9.89 -82.10 32.30
CA ASN A 292 -10.75 -83.24 31.89
C ASN A 292 -12.23 -82.76 31.88
N THR A 293 -12.86 -82.62 30.70
CA THR A 293 -13.80 -83.58 30.03
C THR A 293 -15.10 -83.86 30.80
N THR A 294 -16.30 -83.88 30.21
CA THR A 294 -16.75 -83.84 28.79
C THR A 294 -17.89 -82.80 28.56
N GLY A 295 -18.18 -82.45 27.29
CA GLY A 295 -19.29 -81.54 26.91
C GLY A 295 -20.54 -82.23 26.32
N ILE A 296 -21.28 -81.53 25.44
CA ILE A 296 -22.63 -81.84 24.89
C ILE A 296 -23.72 -81.60 25.97
N ILE A 297 -24.86 -80.90 25.80
CA ILE A 297 -25.84 -80.72 24.70
C ILE A 297 -26.22 -79.23 24.45
N ASN A 298 -26.89 -78.96 23.31
CA ASN A 298 -27.30 -77.66 22.71
C ASN A 298 -28.48 -76.91 23.42
N THR A 299 -28.97 -75.84 22.75
CA THR A 299 -30.18 -74.98 23.00
C THR A 299 -29.99 -73.81 24.00
N GLU A 300 -30.67 -72.64 23.93
CA GLU A 300 -31.47 -71.93 22.90
C GLU A 300 -31.75 -70.45 23.32
N ASN A 301 -32.17 -69.59 22.36
CA ASN A 301 -32.99 -68.35 22.53
C ASN A 301 -32.49 -67.21 23.48
N GLY A 302 -33.03 -65.98 23.46
CA GLY A 302 -34.00 -65.32 22.55
C GLY A 302 -35.27 -64.78 23.23
N ALA A 303 -35.53 -63.46 23.17
CA ALA A 303 -36.80 -62.81 23.57
C ALA A 303 -36.98 -61.39 22.96
N ARG A 304 -38.21 -60.84 23.01
CA ARG A 304 -38.66 -59.59 22.34
C ARG A 304 -39.77 -58.86 23.13
N SER A 305 -40.20 -57.68 22.61
CA SER A 305 -41.45 -56.93 22.91
C SER A 305 -41.43 -56.02 24.17
N SER A 306 -42.34 -55.07 24.38
CA SER A 306 -43.08 -54.10 23.53
C SER A 306 -43.88 -53.17 24.48
N THR A 307 -44.17 -51.93 24.06
CA THR A 307 -45.29 -51.06 24.51
C THR A 307 -46.10 -51.44 25.77
N ASP A 308 -46.14 -50.59 26.81
CA ASP A 308 -47.15 -49.50 26.89
C ASP A 308 -46.88 -48.49 28.05
N GLN A 309 -47.80 -47.54 28.29
CA GLN A 309 -47.62 -46.36 29.16
C GLN A 309 -48.07 -46.50 30.65
N LYS A 310 -47.63 -45.48 31.44
CA LYS A 310 -48.38 -44.71 32.48
C LYS A 310 -48.18 -44.94 34.01
N GLU A 311 -47.90 -43.80 34.65
CA GLU A 311 -48.44 -43.25 35.93
C GLU A 311 -47.94 -43.63 37.36
N ASN A 312 -47.26 -42.62 37.96
CA ASN A 312 -47.52 -41.99 39.27
C ASN A 312 -47.27 -42.70 40.64
N LYS A 313 -46.29 -42.11 41.36
CA LYS A 313 -46.31 -41.69 42.80
C LYS A 313 -46.52 -42.72 43.94
N SER A 314 -45.49 -42.80 44.81
CA SER A 314 -45.67 -42.65 46.27
C SER A 314 -44.40 -42.20 47.01
N ARG A 315 -44.54 -41.39 48.08
CA ARG A 315 -43.51 -41.06 49.11
C ARG A 315 -43.58 -42.11 50.25
N SER A 316 -42.62 -42.34 51.16
CA SER A 316 -42.14 -41.35 52.16
C SER A 316 -41.15 -41.92 53.22
N SER A 317 -40.41 -41.01 53.88
CA SER A 317 -39.94 -41.08 55.30
C SER A 317 -38.80 -42.08 55.68
N THR A 318 -38.01 -41.89 56.77
CA THR A 318 -38.19 -41.01 57.95
C THR A 318 -36.88 -40.48 58.62
N GLY A 319 -36.81 -39.16 58.89
CA GLY A 319 -36.09 -38.52 60.04
C GLY A 319 -34.54 -38.36 60.03
N GLN A 320 -33.88 -37.76 61.05
CA GLN A 320 -34.32 -36.77 62.08
C GLN A 320 -33.13 -36.17 62.93
N ARG A 321 -33.09 -34.83 63.11
CA ARG A 321 -32.51 -34.03 64.27
C ARG A 321 -30.97 -34.04 64.54
N GLU A 322 -30.31 -33.02 65.14
CA GLU A 322 -30.62 -31.59 65.50
C GLU A 322 -29.33 -30.73 65.80
N LYS A 323 -29.38 -29.39 65.50
CA LYS A 323 -28.90 -28.16 66.26
C LYS A 323 -27.47 -28.09 66.93
N SER A 324 -26.79 -26.94 67.19
CA SER A 324 -27.00 -25.46 66.97
C SER A 324 -25.75 -24.59 67.39
N ARG A 325 -25.65 -23.30 66.93
CA ARG A 325 -25.22 -21.99 67.58
C ARG A 325 -24.25 -21.97 68.80
N LEU A 326 -23.39 -20.96 69.14
CA LEU A 326 -22.99 -19.56 68.75
C LEU A 326 -21.77 -19.11 69.67
N SER A 327 -21.05 -17.96 69.72
CA SER A 327 -20.87 -16.65 68.99
C SER A 327 -19.56 -15.89 69.42
N THR A 328 -19.32 -14.66 68.90
CA THR A 328 -18.60 -13.46 69.48
C THR A 328 -17.08 -13.39 69.82
N ASP A 329 -16.35 -12.58 69.02
CA ASP A 329 -15.68 -11.27 69.33
C ASP A 329 -14.39 -11.10 70.22
N SER A 330 -13.67 -9.97 69.99
CA SER A 330 -12.71 -9.19 70.85
C SER A 330 -11.16 -9.13 70.61
N ARG A 331 -10.72 -8.03 69.97
CA ARG A 331 -9.70 -6.97 70.35
C ARG A 331 -8.28 -7.22 70.97
N GLU A 332 -7.29 -6.55 70.34
CA GLU A 332 -6.32 -5.52 70.87
C GLU A 332 -4.76 -5.72 71.09
N LYS A 333 -4.00 -4.78 70.46
CA LYS A 333 -2.83 -3.95 70.92
C LYS A 333 -1.41 -4.50 71.28
N SER A 334 -0.48 -4.29 70.33
CA SER A 334 0.76 -3.45 70.40
C SER A 334 1.66 -3.32 71.66
N ARG A 335 3.00 -3.44 71.50
CA ARG A 335 3.99 -2.42 71.97
C ARG A 335 5.46 -2.57 71.49
N THR A 336 6.05 -1.38 71.30
CA THR A 336 7.45 -0.90 71.10
C THR A 336 8.61 -1.49 71.94
N SER A 337 9.88 -1.40 71.47
CA SER A 337 10.87 -0.34 71.88
C SER A 337 12.36 -0.53 71.45
N THR A 338 13.11 0.58 71.26
CA THR A 338 14.57 0.82 71.60
C THR A 338 15.72 -0.06 71.01
N ASP A 339 16.99 0.37 70.79
CA ASP A 339 17.67 1.69 70.95
C ASP A 339 19.03 1.85 70.19
N LYS A 340 19.51 3.10 70.11
CA LYS A 340 20.93 3.61 70.15
C LYS A 340 22.10 3.08 69.27
N ARG A 341 22.74 4.07 68.60
CA ARG A 341 24.20 4.42 68.58
C ARG A 341 25.18 3.59 67.71
N ASP A 342 26.35 4.11 67.30
CA ASP A 342 26.93 5.47 67.50
C ASP A 342 27.77 6.01 66.31
N LYS A 343 28.09 7.32 66.43
CA LYS A 343 29.30 8.08 66.00
C LYS A 343 30.47 7.37 65.27
N SER A 344 31.33 8.04 64.46
CA SER A 344 31.36 9.41 63.87
C SER A 344 32.72 9.66 63.15
N ARG A 345 32.94 10.90 62.63
CA ARG A 345 34.24 11.59 62.40
C ARG A 345 34.99 11.16 61.11
N LYS A 346 35.28 12.08 60.16
CA LYS A 346 36.18 13.28 60.15
C LYS A 346 37.63 12.90 59.77
N SER A 347 38.44 13.69 59.04
CA SER A 347 38.25 14.97 58.27
C SER A 347 39.62 15.46 57.73
N ILE A 348 39.66 16.66 57.09
CA ILE A 348 40.80 17.63 57.12
C ILE A 348 41.99 17.27 56.18
N ASP A 349 42.61 18.19 55.40
CA ASP A 349 42.35 19.63 55.18
C ASP A 349 43.07 20.22 53.93
N ARG A 350 42.64 21.44 53.51
CA ARG A 350 43.44 22.57 52.94
C ARG A 350 44.18 22.44 51.57
N SER A 351 44.48 23.53 50.83
CA SER A 351 43.96 24.93 50.82
C SER A 351 44.51 25.81 49.67
N GLY A 352 43.72 26.81 49.23
CA GLY A 352 44.15 27.99 48.42
C GLY A 352 43.17 28.28 47.27
N LYS A 353 42.28 29.29 47.29
CA LYS A 353 42.45 30.78 47.18
C LYS A 353 43.03 31.22 45.82
N ALA A 354 42.48 32.21 45.11
CA ALA A 354 41.53 33.31 45.43
C ALA A 354 40.27 33.28 44.49
N ARG A 355 39.05 33.70 44.90
CA ARG A 355 38.43 35.07 44.97
C ARG A 355 38.53 35.87 43.66
N ILE A 356 37.51 36.62 43.19
CA ILE A 356 36.42 37.41 43.82
C ILE A 356 35.11 37.17 43.02
N SER A 357 33.85 36.98 43.49
CA SER A 357 33.07 37.13 44.74
C SER A 357 32.13 38.36 44.83
N ILE A 358 30.86 38.09 45.21
CA ILE A 358 29.84 38.88 45.99
C ILE A 358 28.47 38.92 45.26
N ASP A 359 27.29 38.61 45.83
CA ASP A 359 26.84 37.99 47.12
C ASP A 359 25.39 37.42 46.94
N HIS A 360 24.90 36.34 47.58
CA HIS A 360 24.36 36.14 48.96
C HIS A 360 23.01 36.87 49.28
N SER A 361 22.07 36.40 50.14
CA SER A 361 21.95 35.26 51.12
C SER A 361 20.45 34.91 51.41
N GLU A 362 19.97 33.84 52.09
CA GLU A 362 20.58 32.59 52.61
C GLU A 362 19.61 31.36 52.70
N ARG A 363 18.56 31.33 53.56
CA ARG A 363 17.77 30.10 53.91
C ARG A 363 16.33 30.31 54.46
N ALA A 364 15.41 29.39 54.08
CA ALA A 364 14.40 28.70 54.93
C ALA A 364 13.97 27.38 54.21
N ARG A 365 13.48 26.23 54.75
CA ARG A 365 13.12 25.62 56.06
C ARG A 365 11.64 25.51 56.52
N ASN A 366 11.18 24.25 56.59
CA ASN A 366 9.97 23.68 57.23
C ASN A 366 8.62 24.12 56.60
N SER A 367 7.58 23.28 56.41
CA SER A 367 7.10 22.15 57.25
C SER A 367 6.06 21.23 56.57
N PHE A 368 5.99 19.96 57.02
CA PHE A 368 4.84 19.02 57.15
C PHE A 368 3.86 18.67 55.99
N ASP A 369 3.57 17.37 55.87
CA ASP A 369 2.49 16.75 55.06
C ASP A 369 1.10 16.76 55.75
N ARG A 370 -0.01 16.72 54.97
CA ARG A 370 -0.98 15.60 54.93
C ARG A 370 -2.25 15.83 54.07
N LEU A 371 -2.89 14.70 53.69
CA LEU A 371 -4.10 14.49 52.86
C LEU A 371 -3.91 14.78 51.35
N GLY A 372 -4.33 13.92 50.42
CA GLY A 372 -5.00 12.60 50.51
C GLY A 372 -6.53 12.66 50.62
N ASP A 373 -7.35 11.86 49.91
CA ASP A 373 -7.04 10.75 49.00
C ASP A 373 -8.10 10.62 47.89
N MET A 374 -7.69 10.25 46.65
CA MET A 374 -8.45 9.30 45.83
C MET A 374 -7.61 8.72 44.66
N ILE A 375 -8.02 7.55 44.16
CA ILE A 375 -7.48 6.83 42.97
C ILE A 375 -6.02 6.36 43.10
N SER A 376 -5.80 5.31 43.92
CA SER A 376 -4.56 4.51 43.92
C SER A 376 -4.78 3.01 44.23
N PHE A 377 -5.69 2.37 43.47
CA PHE A 377 -5.81 0.91 43.35
C PHE A 377 -6.04 0.57 41.87
N PHE A 378 -5.30 -0.31 41.18
CA PHE A 378 -4.21 -1.20 41.61
C PHE A 378 -2.91 -0.95 40.83
N SER A 379 -1.77 -1.00 41.52
CA SER A 379 -0.45 -1.25 40.93
C SER A 379 0.48 -1.91 41.97
N ALA A 380 1.58 -2.50 41.52
CA ALA A 380 2.65 -3.10 42.32
C ALA A 380 2.30 -4.34 43.19
N THR A 381 2.20 -5.50 42.55
CA THR A 381 2.98 -6.69 42.94
C THR A 381 3.62 -7.27 41.68
N LEU A 382 4.90 -7.66 41.64
CA LEU A 382 5.93 -7.76 42.67
C LEU A 382 7.31 -7.41 42.04
N SER A 383 8.28 -6.91 42.81
CA SER A 383 9.62 -6.56 42.29
C SER A 383 10.76 -7.09 43.17
N ARG A 384 11.62 -7.92 42.57
CA ARG A 384 13.04 -8.21 42.88
C ARG A 384 13.53 -9.24 41.83
N ALA A 385 14.80 -9.28 41.43
CA ALA A 385 16.00 -8.69 42.04
C ALA A 385 16.78 -7.73 41.11
N GLN A 386 17.83 -7.13 41.67
CA GLN A 386 18.58 -6.00 41.14
C GLN A 386 19.93 -6.40 40.52
N MET A 387 20.28 -5.72 39.41
CA MET A 387 21.54 -4.97 39.16
C MET A 387 22.92 -5.66 39.07
N ALA A 388 23.95 -5.07 38.41
CA ALA A 388 24.02 -4.09 37.30
C ALA A 388 25.47 -4.09 36.69
N PRO A 389 26.16 -3.00 36.24
CA PRO A 389 26.98 -3.08 35.02
C PRO A 389 28.49 -2.82 35.21
N VAL A 390 29.30 -3.02 34.16
CA VAL A 390 30.69 -2.54 34.09
C VAL A 390 31.00 -1.86 32.74
N LEU A 391 31.76 -0.77 32.87
CA LEU A 391 32.15 0.25 31.90
C LEU A 391 32.88 -0.20 30.62
N SER A 392 32.88 0.72 29.66
CA SER A 392 33.68 0.74 28.44
C SER A 392 35.20 0.88 28.68
N ARG A 393 35.99 0.44 27.69
CA ARG A 393 37.30 1.02 27.34
C ARG A 393 37.66 0.71 25.89
N SER A 394 38.53 1.54 25.30
CA SER A 394 39.03 1.43 23.92
C SER A 394 40.56 1.39 23.93
N LEU A 395 41.17 0.64 22.99
CA LEU A 395 42.32 1.04 22.13
C LEU A 395 43.14 -0.17 21.59
N ALA A 396 43.79 0.08 20.44
CA ALA A 396 45.05 -0.53 19.94
C ALA A 396 45.10 -2.00 19.47
N THR A 397 45.00 -2.14 18.13
CA THR A 397 45.86 -2.93 17.22
C THR A 397 47.06 -3.75 17.76
N ALA A 398 47.18 -5.01 17.32
CA ALA A 398 48.46 -5.71 17.08
C ALA A 398 48.28 -6.90 16.09
N SER A 399 49.38 -7.40 15.50
CA SER A 399 49.39 -8.21 14.26
C SER A 399 49.43 -9.76 14.42
N LEU A 400 49.00 -10.43 13.34
CA LEU A 400 49.25 -11.80 12.84
C LEU A 400 50.09 -12.81 13.65
N ALA A 401 49.52 -14.00 13.87
CA ALA A 401 50.20 -15.30 13.87
C ALA A 401 49.20 -16.42 13.46
N SER A 402 49.67 -17.59 13.01
CA SER A 402 48.86 -18.56 12.23
C SER A 402 48.67 -19.95 12.85
N PHE A 403 47.42 -20.44 12.82
CA PHE A 403 46.99 -21.87 12.84
C PHE A 403 47.40 -22.74 14.07
N PRO A 404 46.78 -23.92 14.35
CA PRO A 404 45.98 -24.79 13.48
C PRO A 404 44.55 -25.12 13.96
N SER A 405 43.86 -25.98 13.20
CA SER A 405 42.49 -26.44 13.42
C SER A 405 42.39 -27.62 14.41
N SER A 406 41.25 -27.71 15.11
CA SER A 406 40.72 -28.96 15.67
C SER A 406 39.20 -28.84 15.89
N SER A 407 38.50 -29.98 15.92
CA SER A 407 37.03 -30.10 15.99
C SER A 407 36.57 -30.93 17.19
N PRO A 408 35.28 -30.85 17.61
CA PRO A 408 34.73 -31.72 18.65
C PRO A 408 33.87 -32.88 18.08
N PHE A 409 34.07 -34.09 18.63
CA PHE A 409 33.14 -35.23 18.55
C PHE A 409 31.99 -35.02 19.58
N THR A 410 30.74 -35.51 19.49
CA THR A 410 30.10 -36.76 18.97
C THR A 410 30.18 -37.98 19.91
N VAL A 411 29.03 -38.59 20.29
CA VAL A 411 28.75 -39.92 20.93
C VAL A 411 27.47 -39.79 21.79
N ARG A 412 26.45 -40.69 21.89
CA ARG A 412 25.93 -41.91 21.20
C ARG A 412 24.41 -41.99 21.54
N SER A 413 23.52 -42.80 20.92
CA SER A 413 23.33 -44.27 21.06
C SER A 413 21.92 -44.66 20.51
N PRO A 414 21.50 -45.95 20.39
CA PRO A 414 21.97 -46.95 19.42
C PRO A 414 20.84 -47.73 18.66
N ASN A 415 21.20 -48.45 17.59
CA ASN A 415 20.45 -49.55 16.90
C ASN A 415 19.08 -49.19 16.24
N GLY A 416 18.76 -49.59 14.99
CA GLY A 416 19.57 -50.20 13.93
C GLY A 416 18.74 -50.68 12.72
N VAL A 417 19.26 -50.49 11.50
CA VAL A 417 18.96 -51.17 10.20
C VAL A 417 17.48 -51.49 9.84
N PHE A 418 16.93 -50.89 8.76
CA PHE A 418 16.48 -51.63 7.54
C PHE A 418 16.02 -50.74 6.36
N ASN A 419 16.17 -51.30 5.16
CA ASN A 419 15.91 -50.83 3.79
C ASN A 419 14.75 -49.84 3.50
N LEU A 420 15.00 -48.92 2.55
CA LEU A 420 14.02 -48.50 1.55
C LEU A 420 14.02 -49.50 0.38
N ARG A 421 12.84 -49.90 -0.11
CA ARG A 421 12.68 -50.82 -1.25
C ARG A 421 12.46 -50.05 -2.56
N SER A 422 13.04 -50.57 -3.64
CA SER A 422 12.69 -50.20 -5.00
C SER A 422 11.52 -51.06 -5.53
N ALA A 423 10.66 -50.43 -6.33
CA ALA A 423 9.76 -51.04 -7.31
C ALA A 423 9.43 -49.93 -8.35
N PHE A 424 9.28 -50.18 -9.65
CA PHE A 424 9.18 -51.45 -10.37
C PHE A 424 10.23 -51.58 -11.50
N LEU A 425 10.52 -52.82 -11.90
CA LEU A 425 11.15 -53.17 -13.18
C LEU A 425 10.30 -54.25 -13.87
N PRO A 426 9.93 -54.08 -15.14
CA PRO A 426 9.58 -55.20 -16.00
C PRO A 426 10.85 -55.73 -16.69
N GLN A 427 11.25 -56.96 -16.40
CA GLN A 427 12.28 -57.66 -17.19
C GLN A 427 11.65 -58.51 -18.28
N ASN A 428 12.04 -58.26 -19.52
CA ASN A 428 12.33 -59.29 -20.53
C ASN A 428 13.26 -58.66 -21.57
N GLY A 429 14.35 -59.34 -21.93
CA GLY A 429 15.44 -58.72 -22.70
C GLY A 429 15.94 -59.56 -23.86
N LEU A 430 16.61 -58.91 -24.81
CA LEU A 430 17.38 -59.54 -25.88
C LEU A 430 18.54 -58.63 -26.30
N ARG A 431 19.70 -59.21 -26.58
CA ARG A 431 20.94 -58.48 -26.93
C ARG A 431 20.89 -57.92 -28.36
N ARG A 432 21.40 -56.70 -28.56
CA ARG A 432 22.11 -56.27 -29.79
C ARG A 432 23.15 -55.18 -29.47
N LYS A 433 23.95 -54.77 -30.47
CA LYS A 433 25.23 -54.05 -30.29
C LYS A 433 25.13 -52.55 -30.59
N GLY A 434 25.65 -51.75 -29.67
CA GLY A 434 26.53 -50.57 -29.84
C GLY A 434 26.31 -49.52 -30.95
N LEU A 435 26.24 -48.27 -30.50
CA LEU A 435 26.83 -47.07 -31.12
C LEU A 435 27.45 -46.22 -29.96
N PRO A 436 28.33 -45.23 -30.21
CA PRO A 436 28.87 -44.36 -29.16
C PRO A 436 27.98 -43.12 -28.92
N SER A 437 27.91 -42.66 -27.67
CA SER A 437 27.21 -41.43 -27.27
C SER A 437 28.17 -40.47 -26.55
N SER A 438 28.44 -39.32 -27.15
CA SER A 438 29.32 -38.26 -26.64
C SER A 438 28.61 -37.30 -25.68
N ALA A 439 27.99 -37.85 -24.62
CA ALA A 439 27.17 -37.08 -23.68
C ALA A 439 27.94 -35.94 -22.97
N LEU A 440 27.30 -34.77 -22.85
CA LEU A 440 27.82 -33.59 -22.15
C LEU A 440 28.37 -33.90 -20.74
N LYS A 441 29.54 -33.31 -20.43
CA LYS A 441 30.18 -33.46 -19.10
C LYS A 441 30.04 -32.22 -18.24
N TRP A 442 29.27 -32.39 -17.17
CA TRP A 442 29.10 -31.39 -16.12
C TRP A 442 30.17 -31.54 -15.03
N LYS A 443 30.89 -30.46 -14.74
CA LYS A 443 31.81 -30.34 -13.59
C LYS A 443 31.23 -29.38 -12.56
N LEU A 444 31.21 -29.82 -11.31
CA LEU A 444 30.87 -29.01 -10.14
C LEU A 444 32.16 -28.66 -9.40
N GLU A 445 32.66 -27.43 -9.57
CA GLU A 445 33.78 -26.92 -8.79
C GLU A 445 33.30 -26.11 -7.57
N ARG A 446 34.04 -26.25 -6.46
CA ARG A 446 33.83 -25.51 -5.22
C ARG A 446 35.16 -24.96 -4.71
N ARG A 447 35.27 -23.64 -4.64
CA ARG A 447 36.33 -22.89 -3.93
C ARG A 447 35.71 -21.67 -3.26
N ASP A 448 36.21 -21.31 -2.09
CA ASP A 448 36.01 -20.03 -1.40
C ASP A 448 34.55 -19.53 -1.40
N ASN A 449 33.67 -20.33 -0.78
CA ASN A 449 32.21 -20.10 -0.66
C ASN A 449 31.43 -19.91 -1.98
N ARG A 450 32.03 -20.21 -3.14
CA ARG A 450 31.34 -20.26 -4.43
C ARG A 450 31.18 -21.68 -4.95
N VAL A 451 30.05 -21.90 -5.60
CA VAL A 451 29.74 -23.09 -6.39
C VAL A 451 29.71 -22.64 -7.85
N SER A 452 30.50 -23.27 -8.70
CA SER A 452 30.48 -23.04 -10.14
C SER A 452 30.20 -24.35 -10.87
N VAL A 453 29.10 -24.37 -11.60
CA VAL A 453 28.79 -25.42 -12.57
C VAL A 453 29.45 -25.02 -13.89
N ARG A 454 30.16 -25.94 -14.54
CA ARG A 454 30.66 -25.80 -15.90
C ARG A 454 30.15 -26.97 -16.74
N CYS A 455 29.52 -26.66 -17.87
CA CYS A 455 29.38 -27.60 -18.96
C CYS A 455 30.66 -27.60 -19.79
N GLU A 456 31.21 -28.76 -20.11
CA GLU A 456 32.26 -28.92 -21.12
C GLU A 456 31.63 -29.58 -22.35
N ALA A 457 31.09 -28.75 -23.25
CA ALA A 457 30.65 -29.18 -24.58
C ALA A 457 31.86 -29.50 -25.46
N SER A 458 31.69 -30.47 -26.38
CA SER A 458 32.69 -30.80 -27.39
C SER A 458 32.39 -30.03 -28.67
N VAL A 459 33.43 -29.53 -29.34
CA VAL A 459 33.28 -28.83 -30.63
C VAL A 459 32.72 -29.81 -31.67
N ALA A 460 31.52 -29.51 -32.19
CA ALA A 460 30.92 -30.23 -33.32
C ALA A 460 31.63 -29.87 -34.65
N GLU A 461 31.46 -30.70 -35.68
CA GLU A 461 32.36 -30.71 -36.84
C GLU A 461 32.08 -29.60 -37.87
N LYS A 462 33.14 -29.18 -38.55
CA LYS A 462 33.10 -28.13 -39.59
C LYS A 462 32.56 -28.69 -40.91
N GLU A 463 31.28 -28.50 -41.20
CA GLU A 463 30.76 -28.76 -42.56
C GLU A 463 31.12 -27.62 -43.52
N GLU A 464 32.00 -27.91 -44.48
CA GLU A 464 32.21 -27.06 -45.65
C GLU A 464 31.11 -27.34 -46.69
N ILE A 465 30.18 -26.40 -46.84
CA ILE A 465 29.12 -26.41 -47.86
C ILE A 465 29.41 -25.28 -48.87
N ASP A 466 29.18 -25.56 -50.16
CA ASP A 466 29.63 -24.77 -51.32
C ASP A 466 28.83 -23.47 -51.54
N THR A 467 28.87 -22.58 -50.54
CA THR A 467 28.29 -21.22 -50.53
C THR A 467 29.20 -20.25 -49.76
N ASP A 468 29.15 -18.98 -50.13
CA ASP A 468 30.20 -17.98 -49.84
C ASP A 468 30.22 -17.43 -48.38
N GLY A 469 30.49 -18.31 -47.41
CA GLY A 469 30.65 -17.98 -45.99
C GLY A 469 30.75 -19.21 -45.08
N GLU A 470 31.47 -19.09 -43.96
CA GLU A 470 31.56 -20.16 -42.96
C GLU A 470 30.33 -20.14 -42.05
N LYS A 471 29.60 -21.26 -41.98
CA LYS A 471 28.44 -21.44 -41.09
C LYS A 471 28.89 -21.93 -39.71
N PHE A 472 28.28 -21.39 -38.66
CA PHE A 472 28.50 -21.74 -37.26
C PHE A 472 27.17 -21.91 -36.53
N GLU A 473 27.17 -22.67 -35.44
CA GLU A 473 26.01 -22.81 -34.55
C GLU A 473 26.21 -21.98 -33.27
N TYR A 474 25.09 -21.52 -32.68
CA TYR A 474 25.13 -20.76 -31.44
C TYR A 474 25.52 -21.65 -30.26
N GLN A 475 26.35 -21.12 -29.35
CA GLN A 475 26.77 -21.77 -28.11
C GLN A 475 26.17 -21.03 -26.90
N ALA A 476 26.14 -21.65 -25.72
CA ALA A 476 25.63 -21.02 -24.50
C ALA A 476 26.51 -21.36 -23.27
N GLU A 477 27.06 -20.34 -22.60
CA GLU A 477 27.79 -20.50 -21.33
C GLU A 477 26.93 -20.04 -20.14
N VAL A 478 26.09 -20.91 -19.60
CA VAL A 478 25.22 -20.61 -18.43
C VAL A 478 26.02 -20.60 -17.11
N GLY A 479 26.89 -19.59 -16.95
CA GLY A 479 27.85 -19.47 -15.84
C GLY A 479 27.40 -18.54 -14.70
N PHE A 480 26.45 -18.96 -13.86
CA PHE A 480 25.94 -18.15 -12.75
C PHE A 480 26.98 -17.90 -11.62
N SER A 481 27.67 -16.76 -11.69
CA SER A 481 28.46 -16.22 -10.56
C SER A 481 27.56 -15.39 -9.64
N LEU A 482 26.94 -16.04 -8.65
CA LEU A 482 26.14 -15.34 -7.62
C LEU A 482 26.96 -14.23 -6.92
N ILE A 483 26.51 -13.00 -7.12
CA ILE A 483 26.85 -11.79 -6.36
C ILE A 483 25.50 -11.18 -5.96
N PRO A 484 25.16 -11.10 -4.67
CA PRO A 484 23.80 -10.80 -4.22
C PRO A 484 23.49 -9.29 -4.26
N GLN A 485 23.51 -8.67 -5.45
CA GLN A 485 23.48 -7.20 -5.53
C GLN A 485 22.87 -6.56 -6.81
N LYS A 486 22.18 -7.30 -7.69
CA LYS A 486 21.38 -6.71 -8.80
C LYS A 486 20.07 -7.47 -9.02
N PHE A 487 19.00 -6.73 -9.30
CA PHE A 487 17.59 -7.12 -9.24
C PHE A 487 17.00 -7.61 -10.58
N GLU A 488 15.84 -8.30 -10.50
CA GLU A 488 14.86 -8.65 -11.56
C GLU A 488 15.35 -9.48 -12.74
N PHE A 489 16.46 -9.14 -13.38
CA PHE A 489 16.96 -9.81 -14.58
C PHE A 489 17.29 -11.28 -14.31
N CYS A 490 17.87 -11.60 -13.15
CA CYS A 490 18.03 -12.99 -12.72
C CYS A 490 16.69 -13.63 -12.36
N ASP A 491 15.82 -12.94 -11.63
CA ASP A 491 14.65 -13.56 -11.01
C ASP A 491 13.63 -14.00 -12.07
N ARG A 492 13.28 -13.13 -13.03
CA ARG A 492 12.37 -13.50 -14.14
C ARG A 492 12.94 -14.62 -15.02
N PHE A 493 14.25 -14.60 -15.28
CA PHE A 493 14.93 -15.64 -16.07
C PHE A 493 14.93 -16.99 -15.32
N MET A 494 15.26 -16.98 -14.03
CA MET A 494 15.21 -18.17 -13.17
C MET A 494 13.79 -18.71 -13.01
N ASP A 495 12.78 -17.86 -12.80
CA ASP A 495 11.38 -18.29 -12.72
C ASP A 495 10.93 -18.94 -14.04
N SER A 496 11.30 -18.37 -15.19
CA SER A 496 11.00 -18.98 -16.51
C SER A 496 11.68 -20.34 -16.72
N LEU A 497 12.87 -20.55 -16.14
CA LEU A 497 13.62 -21.80 -16.18
C LEU A 497 13.18 -22.82 -15.10
N VAL A 498 12.36 -22.41 -14.13
CA VAL A 498 11.87 -23.25 -13.02
C VAL A 498 10.39 -23.61 -13.16
N LEU A 499 9.62 -22.84 -13.94
CA LEU A 499 8.20 -23.11 -14.22
C LEU A 499 7.94 -24.26 -15.21
N GLU A 500 8.95 -24.68 -15.98
CA GLU A 500 8.90 -25.89 -16.80
C GLU A 500 9.85 -26.97 -16.26
N GLU A 501 9.34 -28.17 -15.99
CA GLU A 501 10.18 -29.36 -15.74
C GLU A 501 10.77 -29.89 -17.06
N ILE A 502 11.84 -29.24 -17.54
CA ILE A 502 12.50 -29.58 -18.80
C ILE A 502 13.48 -30.75 -18.62
N GLU A 503 13.27 -31.86 -19.35
CA GLU A 503 14.34 -32.82 -19.66
C GLU A 503 15.14 -32.31 -20.86
N PHE A 504 16.44 -32.04 -20.66
CA PHE A 504 17.33 -31.41 -21.64
C PHE A 504 17.85 -32.39 -22.70
N GLY A 505 18.05 -31.91 -23.94
CA GLY A 505 18.40 -32.72 -25.11
C GLY A 505 19.09 -31.90 -26.21
N GLU A 506 20.23 -32.42 -26.68
CA GLU A 506 21.38 -31.61 -27.10
C GLU A 506 21.13 -30.65 -28.30
N ASP A 507 20.30 -31.01 -29.29
CA ASP A 507 20.11 -30.20 -30.52
C ASP A 507 18.95 -29.18 -30.48
N TYR A 508 17.99 -29.33 -29.56
CA TYR A 508 16.77 -28.50 -29.50
C TYR A 508 16.87 -27.32 -28.51
N GLU A 509 18.02 -27.16 -27.86
CA GLU A 509 18.17 -26.36 -26.65
C GLU A 509 18.42 -24.86 -26.92
N VAL A 510 19.16 -24.53 -27.98
CA VAL A 510 19.69 -23.16 -28.19
C VAL A 510 18.69 -22.23 -28.89
N SER A 511 17.91 -22.71 -29.86
CA SER A 511 16.83 -21.92 -30.48
C SER A 511 15.77 -21.53 -29.45
N ARG A 512 15.39 -22.46 -28.57
CA ARG A 512 14.43 -22.21 -27.48
C ARG A 512 14.97 -21.22 -26.44
N LEU A 513 16.29 -21.18 -26.22
CA LEU A 513 16.93 -20.17 -25.39
C LEU A 513 16.93 -18.78 -26.06
N MET A 514 17.14 -18.70 -27.38
CA MET A 514 16.97 -17.44 -28.13
C MET A 514 15.52 -16.95 -28.06
N ASP A 515 14.53 -17.82 -28.27
CA ASP A 515 13.12 -17.48 -28.15
C ASP A 515 12.76 -16.94 -26.77
N LEU A 516 13.33 -17.50 -25.70
CA LEU A 516 13.12 -17.04 -24.33
C LEU A 516 13.82 -15.68 -24.08
N ILE A 517 15.02 -15.48 -24.62
CA ILE A 517 15.75 -14.20 -24.56
C ILE A 517 15.01 -13.09 -25.30
N VAL A 518 14.43 -13.38 -26.48
CA VAL A 518 13.68 -12.41 -27.28
C VAL A 518 12.30 -12.18 -26.67
N HIS A 519 11.49 -13.21 -26.47
CA HIS A 519 10.07 -13.08 -26.16
C HIS A 519 9.71 -13.04 -24.67
N SER A 520 10.63 -13.37 -23.74
CA SER A 520 10.35 -13.43 -22.28
C SER A 520 11.17 -12.49 -21.41
N LEU A 521 12.39 -12.09 -21.80
CA LEU A 521 13.21 -11.17 -20.98
C LEU A 521 12.77 -9.70 -21.06
N TYR A 522 12.20 -9.26 -22.17
CA TYR A 522 11.92 -7.85 -22.45
C TYR A 522 10.42 -7.57 -22.54
N SER A 523 9.91 -6.66 -21.71
CA SER A 523 8.48 -6.28 -21.71
C SER A 523 8.11 -5.23 -22.76
N HIS A 524 9.09 -4.60 -23.43
CA HIS A 524 8.88 -3.59 -24.46
C HIS A 524 9.91 -3.75 -25.59
N LYS A 525 9.45 -3.78 -26.85
CA LYS A 525 10.32 -3.93 -28.03
C LYS A 525 11.40 -2.84 -28.14
N GLU A 526 11.04 -1.60 -27.80
CA GLU A 526 11.88 -0.38 -27.85
C GLU A 526 13.30 -0.54 -27.27
N VAL A 527 13.47 -1.44 -26.30
CA VAL A 527 14.72 -1.70 -25.60
C VAL A 527 15.86 -2.10 -26.55
N PHE A 528 15.57 -2.62 -27.76
CA PHE A 528 16.59 -2.98 -28.75
C PHE A 528 17.57 -1.82 -29.01
N LEU A 529 17.08 -0.59 -29.16
CA LEU A 529 17.93 0.56 -29.48
C LEU A 529 18.81 0.95 -28.27
N ARG A 530 18.28 0.82 -27.05
CA ARG A 530 19.04 1.04 -25.80
C ARG A 530 20.24 0.10 -25.71
N GLU A 531 20.03 -1.20 -25.95
CA GLU A 531 21.10 -2.20 -25.84
C GLU A 531 22.15 -2.00 -26.94
N LEU A 532 21.74 -1.76 -28.19
CA LEU A 532 22.67 -1.57 -29.31
C LEU A 532 23.49 -0.28 -29.17
N VAL A 533 22.88 0.84 -28.76
CA VAL A 533 23.62 2.09 -28.45
C VAL A 533 24.53 1.93 -27.23
N SER A 534 24.14 1.12 -26.23
CA SER A 534 25.01 0.80 -25.09
C SER A 534 26.23 -0.04 -25.52
N ASN A 535 26.06 -1.00 -26.43
CA ASN A 535 27.16 -1.80 -26.99
C ASN A 535 28.13 -0.94 -27.82
N ALA A 536 27.60 -0.01 -28.62
CA ALA A 536 28.39 0.98 -29.35
C ALA A 536 29.19 1.91 -28.40
N SER A 537 28.56 2.42 -27.35
CA SER A 537 29.25 3.20 -26.31
C SER A 537 30.34 2.38 -25.61
N ASP A 538 30.13 1.09 -25.36
CA ASP A 538 31.14 0.18 -24.82
C ASP A 538 32.31 -0.04 -25.78
N ALA A 539 32.07 -0.10 -27.09
CA ALA A 539 33.11 -0.24 -28.11
C ALA A 539 33.97 1.02 -28.23
N LEU A 540 33.35 2.21 -28.15
CA LEU A 540 34.02 3.51 -28.11
C LEU A 540 34.83 3.68 -26.81
N ASP A 541 34.30 3.27 -25.65
CA ASP A 541 35.04 3.35 -24.38
C ASP A 541 36.20 2.36 -24.29
N LYS A 542 36.08 1.15 -24.86
CA LYS A 542 37.22 0.21 -25.01
C LYS A 542 38.34 0.82 -25.85
N LEU A 543 38.00 1.40 -27.02
CA LEU A 543 38.97 2.08 -27.87
C LEU A 543 39.62 3.27 -27.15
N ARG A 544 38.81 4.11 -26.50
CA ARG A 544 39.28 5.26 -25.72
C ARG A 544 40.25 4.84 -24.63
N PHE A 545 39.93 3.81 -23.85
CA PHE A 545 40.85 3.28 -22.84
C PHE A 545 42.14 2.70 -23.46
N LEU A 546 42.01 1.82 -24.45
CA LEU A 546 43.18 1.18 -25.07
C LEU A 546 44.10 2.18 -25.77
N SER A 547 43.57 3.28 -26.32
CA SER A 547 44.36 4.35 -26.95
C SER A 547 45.34 5.06 -26.00
N VAL A 548 45.11 5.00 -24.68
CA VAL A 548 46.04 5.53 -23.66
C VAL A 548 47.33 4.70 -23.61
N THR A 549 47.25 3.39 -23.88
CA THR A 549 48.39 2.45 -23.87
C THR A 549 48.91 2.10 -25.27
N GLU A 550 48.02 2.13 -26.28
CA GLU A 550 48.27 1.77 -27.68
C GLU A 550 47.72 2.87 -28.62
N PRO A 551 48.35 4.06 -28.70
CA PRO A 551 47.79 5.19 -29.47
C PRO A 551 47.58 4.90 -30.96
N SER A 552 48.32 3.94 -31.52
CA SER A 552 48.19 3.48 -32.91
C SER A 552 46.81 2.88 -33.25
N LEU A 553 46.00 2.46 -32.26
CA LEU A 553 44.64 1.96 -32.48
C LEU A 553 43.66 3.03 -32.97
N LEU A 554 43.99 4.32 -32.78
CA LEU A 554 43.18 5.42 -33.32
C LEU A 554 43.39 5.56 -34.84
N GLY A 555 44.59 5.31 -35.36
CA GLY A 555 44.89 5.41 -36.79
C GLY A 555 44.55 6.79 -37.39
N GLU A 556 44.05 6.80 -38.62
CA GLU A 556 43.53 8.01 -39.31
C GLU A 556 41.99 8.11 -39.24
N ALA A 557 41.31 7.12 -38.65
CA ALA A 557 39.85 7.09 -38.57
C ALA A 557 39.35 8.02 -37.44
N GLY A 558 38.47 8.96 -37.80
CA GLY A 558 38.15 10.14 -37.00
C GLY A 558 37.34 9.94 -35.72
N ASP A 559 36.47 10.91 -35.44
CA ASP A 559 35.84 11.14 -34.13
C ASP A 559 35.12 9.92 -33.55
N LEU A 560 35.07 9.87 -32.21
CA LEU A 560 34.43 8.82 -31.42
C LEU A 560 32.92 9.09 -31.32
N GLU A 561 32.14 8.45 -32.19
CA GLU A 561 30.72 8.78 -32.41
C GLU A 561 29.87 7.53 -32.71
N ILE A 562 28.56 7.71 -32.59
CA ILE A 562 27.52 6.72 -32.95
C ILE A 562 26.60 7.38 -34.00
N ARG A 563 26.29 6.69 -35.09
CA ARG A 563 25.38 7.17 -36.14
C ARG A 563 24.22 6.19 -36.33
N ILE A 564 22.99 6.69 -36.40
CA ILE A 564 21.77 5.90 -36.58
C ILE A 564 21.01 6.42 -37.81
N LYS A 565 20.95 5.60 -38.86
CA LYS A 565 20.22 5.86 -40.09
C LYS A 565 19.09 4.82 -40.27
N PRO A 566 17.82 5.20 -40.09
CA PRO A 566 16.72 4.40 -40.60
C PRO A 566 16.58 4.53 -42.12
N ASP A 567 15.94 3.54 -42.73
CA ASP A 567 15.57 3.48 -44.15
C ASP A 567 14.15 2.89 -44.24
N PRO A 568 13.10 3.74 -44.33
CA PRO A 568 11.71 3.27 -44.40
C PRO A 568 11.37 2.51 -45.68
N ASP A 569 12.00 2.85 -46.80
CA ASP A 569 11.73 2.23 -48.10
C ASP A 569 12.15 0.75 -48.08
N ASN A 570 13.40 0.48 -47.70
CA ASN A 570 13.93 -0.87 -47.54
C ASN A 570 13.44 -1.55 -46.25
N GLY A 571 13.02 -0.78 -45.24
CA GLY A 571 12.59 -1.30 -43.93
C GLY A 571 13.75 -1.74 -43.07
N THR A 572 14.80 -0.93 -43.01
CA THR A 572 16.00 -1.24 -42.22
C THR A 572 16.38 -0.13 -41.25
N ILE A 573 17.17 -0.49 -40.23
CA ILE A 573 17.87 0.49 -39.37
C ILE A 573 19.34 0.12 -39.41
N THR A 574 20.19 1.09 -39.72
CA THR A 574 21.65 0.92 -39.66
C THR A 574 22.22 1.76 -38.51
N ILE A 575 22.93 1.10 -37.60
CA ILE A 575 23.61 1.69 -36.44
C ILE A 575 25.10 1.47 -36.63
N THR A 576 25.88 2.55 -36.70
CA THR A 576 27.33 2.50 -36.92
C THR A 576 28.07 3.16 -35.76
N ASP A 577 29.07 2.48 -35.20
CA ASP A 577 29.99 3.00 -34.18
C ASP A 577 31.43 3.06 -34.71
N THR A 578 32.17 4.10 -34.34
CA THR A 578 33.60 4.25 -34.72
C THR A 578 34.56 3.66 -33.68
N GLY A 579 34.11 2.73 -32.84
CA GLY A 579 34.83 2.14 -31.72
C GLY A 579 35.87 1.08 -32.12
N ILE A 580 36.17 0.16 -31.20
CA ILE A 580 37.27 -0.81 -31.37
C ILE A 580 37.01 -1.89 -32.44
N GLY A 581 35.76 -2.11 -32.86
CA GLY A 581 35.39 -3.23 -33.74
C GLY A 581 35.64 -4.61 -33.09
N MET A 582 35.55 -5.68 -33.88
CA MET A 582 35.76 -7.06 -33.42
C MET A 582 36.61 -7.85 -34.43
N THR A 583 37.38 -8.84 -33.98
CA THR A 583 38.00 -9.84 -34.88
C THR A 583 37.03 -10.99 -35.21
N LYS A 584 37.40 -11.88 -36.15
CA LYS A 584 36.61 -13.08 -36.47
C LYS A 584 36.43 -13.98 -35.24
N GLU A 585 37.48 -14.10 -34.45
CA GLU A 585 37.46 -14.84 -33.18
C GLU A 585 36.50 -14.16 -32.22
N GLU A 586 36.60 -12.85 -32.00
CA GLU A 586 35.71 -12.10 -31.10
C GLU A 586 34.23 -12.13 -31.52
N LEU A 587 33.92 -12.20 -32.82
CA LEU A 587 32.56 -12.43 -33.33
C LEU A 587 32.01 -13.77 -32.82
N ILE A 588 32.78 -14.85 -32.92
CA ILE A 588 32.40 -16.16 -32.39
C ILE A 588 32.31 -16.10 -30.85
N ASP A 589 33.34 -15.57 -30.19
CA ASP A 589 33.53 -15.48 -28.73
C ASP A 589 32.62 -14.47 -28.00
N CYS A 590 31.71 -13.78 -28.69
CA CYS A 590 30.79 -12.78 -28.11
C CYS A 590 29.41 -12.68 -28.79
N LEU A 591 29.30 -12.87 -30.11
CA LEU A 591 28.02 -12.90 -30.85
C LEU A 591 27.61 -14.32 -31.24
N GLY A 592 28.53 -15.29 -31.20
CA GLY A 592 28.22 -16.71 -31.33
C GLY A 592 27.89 -17.41 -30.02
N THR A 593 28.30 -16.85 -28.87
CA THR A 593 28.08 -17.44 -27.54
C THR A 593 27.11 -16.61 -26.70
N ILE A 594 25.94 -17.16 -26.41
CA ILE A 594 24.92 -16.60 -25.53
C ILE A 594 25.48 -16.46 -24.10
N ALA A 595 25.15 -15.34 -23.44
CA ALA A 595 25.60 -14.92 -22.11
C ALA A 595 27.10 -14.62 -21.98
N GLN A 596 27.84 -14.55 -23.10
CA GLN A 596 29.27 -14.24 -23.11
C GLN A 596 29.53 -12.76 -23.47
N SER A 597 29.97 -11.96 -22.49
CA SER A 597 30.27 -10.52 -22.72
C SER A 597 31.76 -10.24 -22.89
N GLY A 598 32.16 -9.73 -24.06
CA GLY A 598 33.49 -9.15 -24.31
C GLY A 598 33.80 -7.96 -23.39
N THR A 599 32.80 -7.16 -23.01
CA THR A 599 32.96 -6.11 -21.98
C THR A 599 33.31 -6.73 -20.61
N SER A 600 32.68 -7.84 -20.23
CA SER A 600 32.98 -8.57 -18.99
C SER A 600 34.38 -9.21 -19.03
N LYS A 601 34.81 -9.76 -20.18
CA LYS A 601 36.20 -10.21 -20.42
C LYS A 601 37.19 -9.05 -20.23
N PHE A 602 36.96 -7.89 -20.86
CA PHE A 602 37.79 -6.69 -20.75
C PHE A 602 37.89 -6.13 -19.31
N LEU A 603 36.75 -5.99 -18.61
CA LEU A 603 36.71 -5.52 -17.22
C LEU A 603 37.46 -6.42 -16.23
N LYS A 604 37.53 -7.73 -16.49
CA LYS A 604 38.36 -8.67 -15.72
C LYS A 604 39.84 -8.42 -15.99
N ALA A 605 40.23 -8.24 -17.25
CA ALA A 605 41.61 -7.93 -17.62
C ALA A 605 42.11 -6.63 -16.98
N LEU A 606 41.33 -5.54 -17.03
CA LEU A 606 41.70 -4.27 -16.40
C LEU A 606 41.99 -4.39 -14.89
N LYS A 607 41.20 -5.19 -14.17
CA LYS A 607 41.40 -5.45 -12.73
C LYS A 607 42.66 -6.27 -12.43
N VAL A 608 43.09 -7.14 -13.34
CA VAL A 608 44.34 -7.92 -13.20
C VAL A 608 45.55 -7.03 -13.49
N SER A 609 45.49 -6.21 -14.55
CA SER A 609 46.56 -5.26 -14.89
C SER A 609 46.78 -4.22 -13.79
N SER A 610 45.72 -3.62 -13.23
CA SER A 610 45.85 -2.62 -12.16
C SER A 610 46.35 -3.21 -10.83
N SER A 611 46.17 -4.50 -10.58
CA SER A 611 46.78 -5.20 -9.43
C SER A 611 48.25 -5.62 -9.62
N SER A 612 48.85 -5.36 -10.79
CA SER A 612 50.20 -5.84 -11.15
C SER A 612 51.28 -4.74 -11.21
N SER A 613 50.96 -3.49 -10.86
CA SER A 613 51.85 -2.32 -11.03
C SER A 613 51.91 -1.42 -9.79
N SER A 614 52.21 -1.99 -8.62
CA SER A 614 52.22 -1.28 -7.33
C SER A 614 53.55 -0.56 -7.01
N SER A 615 53.83 0.57 -7.66
CA SER A 615 54.75 1.60 -7.11
C SER A 615 54.67 2.92 -7.87
N ILE A 616 54.56 4.05 -7.14
CA ILE A 616 54.66 5.44 -7.62
C ILE A 616 53.52 5.89 -8.56
N LEU A 617 52.35 6.25 -7.99
CA LEU A 617 51.46 7.36 -8.45
C LEU A 617 50.22 7.55 -7.51
N GLU A 618 50.43 7.68 -6.19
CA GLU A 618 49.33 7.68 -5.19
C GLU A 618 48.54 8.99 -5.03
N ASN A 619 48.75 10.01 -5.88
CA ASN A 619 48.15 11.36 -5.70
C ASN A 619 47.23 11.81 -6.85
N GLN A 620 46.54 10.89 -7.54
CA GLN A 620 45.47 11.20 -8.50
C GLN A 620 44.28 10.22 -8.39
N GLU A 621 43.54 10.26 -7.27
CA GLU A 621 42.34 9.43 -7.03
C GLU A 621 41.10 9.81 -7.89
N HIS A 622 41.27 10.39 -9.08
CA HIS A 622 40.19 10.78 -10.00
C HIS A 622 40.52 10.30 -11.44
N GLY A 623 40.73 8.99 -11.61
CA GLY A 623 41.49 8.46 -12.75
C GLY A 623 40.93 7.27 -13.56
N ALA A 624 39.74 6.72 -13.27
CA ALA A 624 39.10 5.71 -14.12
C ALA A 624 37.60 5.51 -13.78
N ASP A 625 36.73 6.38 -14.29
CA ASP A 625 35.28 6.23 -14.16
C ASP A 625 34.84 4.96 -14.93
N ASN A 626 34.36 3.94 -14.23
CA ASN A 626 34.09 2.61 -14.82
C ASN A 626 32.75 2.61 -15.57
N SER A 627 32.70 3.30 -16.71
CA SER A 627 31.51 3.58 -17.52
C SER A 627 30.86 2.34 -18.15
N LEU A 628 31.64 1.30 -18.44
CA LEU A 628 31.24 0.17 -19.30
C LEU A 628 29.97 -0.58 -18.84
N ILE A 629 28.99 -0.69 -19.73
CA ILE A 629 27.58 -1.01 -19.47
C ILE A 629 27.30 -2.51 -19.64
N GLY A 630 27.70 -3.10 -20.77
CA GLY A 630 27.17 -4.37 -21.31
C GLY A 630 27.70 -5.64 -20.64
N GLN A 631 27.40 -5.86 -19.36
CA GLN A 631 28.05 -6.92 -18.56
C GLN A 631 27.50 -8.34 -18.74
N PHE A 632 26.29 -8.51 -19.30
CA PHE A 632 25.54 -9.79 -19.29
C PHE A 632 25.71 -10.68 -20.55
N GLY A 633 26.05 -10.12 -21.71
CA GLY A 633 26.24 -10.92 -22.93
C GLY A 633 24.96 -11.46 -23.59
N VAL A 634 23.80 -10.85 -23.34
CA VAL A 634 22.54 -11.14 -24.06
C VAL A 634 21.92 -9.94 -24.77
N GLY A 635 22.29 -8.70 -24.40
CA GLY A 635 21.64 -7.48 -24.88
C GLY A 635 21.65 -7.28 -26.40
N PHE A 636 22.64 -7.84 -27.11
CA PHE A 636 22.67 -7.82 -28.58
C PHE A 636 21.45 -8.53 -29.21
N TYR A 637 21.01 -9.66 -28.66
CA TYR A 637 19.91 -10.45 -29.22
C TYR A 637 18.54 -9.76 -29.09
N SER A 638 18.43 -8.68 -28.28
CA SER A 638 17.26 -7.81 -28.28
C SER A 638 17.00 -7.14 -29.64
N ALA A 639 17.99 -7.10 -30.55
CA ALA A 639 17.80 -6.73 -31.95
C ALA A 639 16.69 -7.54 -32.64
N PHE A 640 16.54 -8.83 -32.31
CA PHE A 640 15.52 -9.71 -32.88
C PHE A 640 14.10 -9.46 -32.33
N LEU A 641 13.90 -8.55 -31.37
CA LEU A 641 12.57 -8.06 -30.97
C LEU A 641 11.81 -7.36 -32.10
N VAL A 642 12.54 -6.73 -33.01
CA VAL A 642 12.02 -5.87 -34.10
C VAL A 642 12.53 -6.26 -35.49
N ALA A 643 13.47 -7.22 -35.58
CA ALA A 643 14.10 -7.65 -36.82
C ALA A 643 13.96 -9.14 -37.08
N ASP A 644 13.74 -9.52 -38.34
CA ASP A 644 13.78 -10.92 -38.79
C ASP A 644 15.22 -11.38 -39.09
N LYS A 645 16.07 -10.44 -39.52
CA LYS A 645 17.49 -10.66 -39.86
C LYS A 645 18.37 -9.53 -39.34
N VAL A 646 19.55 -9.90 -38.84
CA VAL A 646 20.57 -8.98 -38.34
C VAL A 646 21.89 -9.25 -39.07
N VAL A 647 22.50 -8.19 -39.59
CA VAL A 647 23.83 -8.23 -40.23
C VAL A 647 24.76 -7.30 -39.46
N VAL A 648 25.97 -7.79 -39.16
CA VAL A 648 27.00 -7.06 -38.41
C VAL A 648 28.29 -7.06 -39.22
N SER A 649 28.62 -5.93 -39.84
CA SER A 649 29.90 -5.70 -40.52
C SER A 649 30.87 -5.04 -39.53
N THR A 650 32.07 -5.56 -39.34
CA THR A 650 33.01 -5.04 -38.33
C THR A 650 34.46 -5.04 -38.80
N LYS A 651 35.18 -3.97 -38.46
CA LYS A 651 36.60 -3.78 -38.76
C LYS A 651 37.36 -3.38 -37.50
N SER A 652 38.01 -4.36 -36.87
CA SER A 652 38.98 -4.11 -35.81
C SER A 652 40.29 -3.52 -36.38
N PRO A 653 40.98 -2.61 -35.66
CA PRO A 653 42.36 -2.22 -35.97
C PRO A 653 43.37 -3.32 -35.61
N ARG A 654 42.94 -4.43 -34.98
CA ARG A 654 43.76 -5.61 -34.65
C ARG A 654 43.62 -6.76 -35.67
N SER A 655 42.91 -6.54 -36.78
CA SER A 655 42.83 -7.47 -37.91
C SER A 655 42.92 -6.70 -39.22
N ASP A 656 43.65 -7.23 -40.21
CA ASP A 656 43.79 -6.59 -41.53
C ASP A 656 42.49 -6.65 -42.35
N LYS A 657 41.60 -7.61 -42.03
CA LYS A 657 40.36 -7.93 -42.76
C LYS A 657 39.12 -7.33 -42.09
N GLN A 658 38.08 -7.10 -42.89
CA GLN A 658 36.71 -6.86 -42.41
C GLN A 658 35.92 -8.17 -42.45
N TYR A 659 35.05 -8.38 -41.47
CA TYR A 659 34.15 -9.54 -41.43
C TYR A 659 32.69 -9.11 -41.36
N ILE A 660 31.82 -9.92 -41.96
CA ILE A 660 30.37 -9.81 -41.91
C ILE A 660 29.84 -11.03 -41.18
N TRP A 661 29.13 -10.80 -40.08
CA TRP A 661 28.33 -11.80 -39.37
C TRP A 661 26.86 -11.62 -39.79
N GLU A 662 26.14 -12.70 -40.04
CA GLU A 662 24.75 -12.69 -40.50
C GLU A 662 23.93 -13.80 -39.79
N SER A 663 22.75 -13.45 -39.27
CA SER A 663 21.81 -14.42 -38.69
C SER A 663 20.36 -13.95 -38.80
N ALA A 664 19.42 -14.88 -38.63
CA ALA A 664 17.97 -14.68 -38.65
C ALA A 664 17.33 -15.15 -37.35
N ALA A 665 16.21 -14.54 -36.95
CA ALA A 665 15.62 -14.66 -35.62
C ALA A 665 15.30 -16.11 -35.20
N GLU A 666 14.84 -16.94 -36.13
CA GLU A 666 14.44 -18.34 -35.88
C GLU A 666 15.59 -19.36 -36.11
N SER A 667 16.82 -18.91 -36.33
CA SER A 667 17.95 -19.79 -36.66
C SER A 667 18.79 -20.19 -35.44
N SER A 668 19.08 -21.48 -35.30
CA SER A 668 20.11 -22.00 -34.38
C SER A 668 21.55 -21.70 -34.85
N SER A 669 21.71 -21.03 -35.99
CA SER A 669 22.99 -20.82 -36.67
C SER A 669 23.17 -19.43 -37.26
N TYR A 670 24.44 -19.05 -37.43
CA TYR A 670 24.88 -17.79 -38.06
C TYR A 670 25.97 -18.07 -39.09
N VAL A 671 26.26 -17.10 -39.94
CA VAL A 671 27.31 -17.18 -40.97
C VAL A 671 28.32 -16.07 -40.74
N ILE A 672 29.62 -16.36 -40.86
CA ILE A 672 30.68 -15.35 -40.95
C ILE A 672 31.38 -15.46 -42.30
N LYS A 673 31.48 -14.34 -43.01
CA LYS A 673 32.25 -14.20 -44.25
C LYS A 673 33.19 -12.99 -44.18
N GLU A 674 34.20 -12.99 -45.02
CA GLU A 674 35.10 -11.85 -45.21
C GLU A 674 34.43 -10.84 -46.16
N GLU A 675 34.52 -9.54 -45.86
CA GLU A 675 34.13 -8.53 -46.85
C GLU A 675 35.28 -8.31 -47.85
N THR A 676 34.94 -8.24 -49.13
CA THR A 676 35.89 -7.98 -50.22
C THR A 676 35.52 -6.76 -51.07
N ASP A 677 34.30 -6.24 -50.92
CA ASP A 677 33.82 -5.06 -51.64
C ASP A 677 34.43 -3.76 -51.06
N PRO A 678 35.24 -3.01 -51.83
CA PRO A 678 35.83 -1.76 -51.36
C PRO A 678 34.79 -0.69 -50.99
N GLU A 679 33.59 -0.70 -51.56
CA GLU A 679 32.53 0.27 -51.26
C GLU A 679 31.85 0.01 -49.91
N LYS A 680 32.06 -1.17 -49.31
CA LYS A 680 31.49 -1.58 -48.01
C LYS A 680 32.53 -1.61 -46.88
N MET A 681 33.79 -1.25 -47.14
CA MET A 681 34.87 -1.25 -46.15
C MET A 681 34.70 -0.12 -45.13
N LEU A 682 34.55 -0.49 -43.86
CA LEU A 682 34.59 0.42 -42.72
C LEU A 682 36.05 0.82 -42.41
N HIS A 683 36.29 2.08 -42.06
CA HIS A 683 37.62 2.51 -41.61
C HIS A 683 38.03 1.83 -40.28
N ARG A 684 37.09 1.76 -39.34
CA ARG A 684 37.22 1.17 -37.99
C ARG A 684 35.83 1.05 -37.36
N GLY A 685 35.62 0.07 -36.48
CA GLY A 685 34.40 -0.04 -35.67
C GLY A 685 33.42 -1.07 -36.20
N THR A 686 32.11 -0.86 -35.98
CA THR A 686 31.07 -1.82 -36.33
C THR A 686 29.85 -1.12 -36.94
N GLN A 687 29.22 -1.75 -37.92
CA GLN A 687 27.92 -1.41 -38.46
C GLN A 687 26.95 -2.58 -38.27
N ILE A 688 25.84 -2.31 -37.58
CA ILE A 688 24.74 -3.25 -37.36
C ILE A 688 23.56 -2.80 -38.23
N THR A 689 23.17 -3.62 -39.21
CA THR A 689 22.00 -3.41 -40.05
C THR A 689 20.90 -4.40 -39.65
N LEU A 690 19.78 -3.86 -39.17
CA LEU A 690 18.57 -4.56 -38.79
C LEU A 690 17.60 -4.57 -39.97
N TYR A 691 17.12 -5.75 -40.37
CA TYR A 691 16.04 -5.90 -41.33
C TYR A 691 14.74 -6.10 -40.56
N LEU A 692 13.90 -5.07 -40.52
CA LEU A 692 12.74 -5.00 -39.63
C LEU A 692 11.65 -6.00 -40.04
N ARG A 693 10.94 -6.55 -39.04
CA ARG A 693 9.75 -7.38 -39.28
C ARG A 693 8.67 -6.55 -39.98
N PRO A 694 7.77 -7.15 -40.80
CA PRO A 694 6.74 -6.40 -41.53
C PRO A 694 5.87 -5.50 -40.64
N ASP A 695 5.51 -5.97 -39.45
CA ASP A 695 4.69 -5.23 -38.47
C ASP A 695 5.48 -4.09 -37.80
N ASP A 696 6.77 -4.33 -37.50
CA ASP A 696 7.67 -3.38 -36.82
C ASP A 696 8.26 -2.32 -37.77
N LYS A 697 8.24 -2.60 -39.09
CA LYS A 697 8.87 -1.77 -40.13
C LYS A 697 8.46 -0.31 -40.03
N TYR A 698 7.16 -0.03 -39.98
CA TYR A 698 6.65 1.34 -40.09
C TYR A 698 6.83 2.16 -38.80
N GLU A 699 6.83 1.51 -37.63
CA GLU A 699 7.12 2.20 -36.36
C GLU A 699 8.61 2.50 -36.22
N PHE A 700 9.47 1.48 -36.34
CA PHE A 700 10.88 1.61 -35.95
C PHE A 700 11.80 2.15 -37.05
N SER A 701 11.34 2.28 -38.30
CA SER A 701 12.07 3.04 -39.33
C SER A 701 11.70 4.53 -39.37
N GLU A 702 10.74 5.02 -38.57
CA GLU A 702 10.44 6.45 -38.57
C GLU A 702 11.57 7.27 -37.91
N PRO A 703 12.12 8.31 -38.56
CA PRO A 703 13.17 9.16 -37.97
C PRO A 703 12.75 9.82 -36.65
N ALA A 704 11.48 10.21 -36.51
CA ALA A 704 10.94 10.80 -35.29
C ALA A 704 10.87 9.79 -34.14
N LYS A 705 10.37 8.56 -34.39
CA LYS A 705 10.47 7.44 -33.44
C LYS A 705 11.92 7.19 -33.03
N ILE A 706 12.85 7.04 -33.97
CA ILE A 706 14.28 6.85 -33.65
C ILE A 706 14.84 7.98 -32.79
N GLN A 707 14.55 9.24 -33.11
CA GLN A 707 15.06 10.36 -32.33
C GLN A 707 14.47 10.40 -30.91
N SER A 708 13.17 10.12 -30.75
CA SER A 708 12.54 10.03 -29.42
C SER A 708 13.09 8.86 -28.59
N LEU A 709 13.35 7.70 -29.20
CA LEU A 709 13.98 6.55 -28.53
C LEU A 709 15.40 6.90 -28.01
N VAL A 710 16.22 7.58 -28.81
CA VAL A 710 17.56 8.05 -28.37
C VAL A 710 17.44 9.06 -27.22
N LYS A 711 16.49 10.01 -27.32
CA LYS A 711 16.23 11.01 -26.25
C LYS A 711 15.68 10.36 -24.96
N ASN A 712 14.92 9.27 -25.05
CA ASN A 712 14.39 8.57 -23.89
C ASN A 712 15.46 7.70 -23.20
N TYR A 713 16.16 6.86 -23.97
CA TYR A 713 17.03 5.82 -23.40
C TYR A 713 18.51 6.21 -23.29
N SER A 714 18.99 7.15 -24.12
CA SER A 714 20.42 7.38 -24.37
C SER A 714 20.88 8.84 -24.31
N GLN A 715 20.04 9.78 -23.89
CA GLN A 715 20.33 11.23 -23.78
C GLN A 715 21.65 11.58 -23.07
N PHE A 716 22.10 10.75 -22.13
CA PHE A 716 23.29 11.01 -21.30
C PHE A 716 24.48 10.08 -21.58
N VAL A 717 24.43 9.29 -22.66
CA VAL A 717 25.56 8.48 -23.16
C VAL A 717 26.76 9.38 -23.46
N SER A 718 27.97 8.89 -23.18
CA SER A 718 29.21 9.69 -23.14
C SER A 718 29.73 10.19 -24.49
N PHE A 719 29.20 9.68 -25.61
CA PHE A 719 29.65 9.95 -26.97
C PHE A 719 28.51 10.57 -27.79
N PRO A 720 28.79 11.43 -28.79
CA PRO A 720 27.76 11.98 -29.66
C PRO A 720 27.01 10.90 -30.43
N ILE A 721 25.68 10.97 -30.41
CA ILE A 721 24.78 10.10 -31.17
C ILE A 721 24.09 10.97 -32.23
N TYR A 722 24.38 10.70 -33.49
CA TYR A 722 23.76 11.37 -34.62
C TYR A 722 22.62 10.54 -35.20
N THR A 723 21.45 11.15 -35.34
CA THR A 723 20.29 10.58 -36.05
C THR A 723 20.17 11.22 -37.43
N TRP A 724 19.82 10.43 -38.45
CA TRP A 724 19.56 10.92 -39.80
C TRP A 724 18.14 11.49 -39.88
N THR A 725 18.01 12.82 -40.06
CA THR A 725 16.71 13.53 -40.02
C THR A 725 16.45 14.33 -41.29
N GLU A 726 15.17 14.49 -41.62
CA GLU A 726 14.71 15.33 -42.73
C GLU A 726 14.58 16.78 -42.23
N LYS A 727 15.32 17.70 -42.85
CA LYS A 727 15.33 19.13 -42.52
C LYS A 727 14.80 19.95 -43.69
N SER A 728 14.15 21.07 -43.41
CA SER A 728 13.58 21.97 -44.43
C SER A 728 14.28 23.33 -44.44
N ARG A 729 14.67 23.81 -45.62
CA ARG A 729 15.18 25.17 -45.83
C ARG A 729 14.34 25.93 -46.85
N THR A 730 14.04 27.18 -46.58
CA THR A 730 13.40 28.09 -47.54
C THR A 730 14.45 28.68 -48.47
N VAL A 731 14.35 28.38 -49.76
CA VAL A 731 15.22 28.93 -50.81
C VAL A 731 14.39 29.92 -51.65
N GLU A 732 14.90 31.13 -51.86
CA GLU A 732 14.32 32.03 -52.87
C GLU A 732 14.66 31.51 -54.27
N VAL A 733 13.66 31.21 -55.09
CA VAL A 733 13.83 30.84 -56.50
C VAL A 733 13.19 31.92 -57.36
N GLU A 734 13.91 32.39 -58.38
CA GLU A 734 13.37 33.32 -59.37
C GLU A 734 12.70 32.53 -60.50
N GLU A 735 11.37 32.41 -60.44
CA GLU A 735 10.56 31.73 -61.45
C GLU A 735 9.95 32.78 -62.41
N GLU A 736 9.81 32.46 -63.70
CA GLU A 736 9.17 33.34 -64.68
C GLU A 736 7.64 33.23 -64.56
N GLU A 737 6.90 34.34 -64.56
CA GLU A 737 5.42 34.27 -64.52
C GLU A 737 4.87 33.67 -65.82
N GLU A 738 4.23 32.51 -65.75
CA GLU A 738 3.50 31.91 -66.88
C GLU A 738 2.39 32.85 -67.36
N GLN A 739 2.46 33.25 -68.64
CA GLN A 739 1.40 34.02 -69.27
C GLN A 739 0.17 33.13 -69.46
N LYS A 740 -0.93 33.47 -68.78
CA LYS A 740 -2.23 32.83 -69.01
C LYS A 740 -2.65 33.03 -70.47
N GLU A 741 -3.11 31.96 -71.12
CA GLU A 741 -3.65 32.03 -72.48
C GLU A 741 -4.87 32.99 -72.52
N GLY A 742 -4.74 34.12 -73.23
CA GLY A 742 -5.83 35.11 -73.24
C GLY A 742 -5.60 36.46 -73.95
N GLU A 743 -4.38 36.84 -74.32
CA GLU A 743 -4.12 38.12 -75.02
C GLU A 743 -2.99 38.02 -76.05
N GLU A 744 -3.10 38.72 -77.19
CA GLU A 744 -2.09 38.76 -78.25
C GLU A 744 -1.00 39.83 -78.01
N LYS A 745 0.16 39.63 -78.66
CA LYS A 745 1.44 40.24 -78.27
C LYS A 745 1.56 41.76 -78.49
N ALA A 746 2.27 42.39 -77.55
CA ALA A 746 3.36 43.32 -77.85
C ALA A 746 4.66 42.80 -77.20
N GLU A 747 5.83 43.14 -77.76
CA GLU A 747 7.11 42.58 -77.32
C GLU A 747 7.71 43.32 -76.11
N GLY A 748 8.46 42.62 -75.25
CA GLY A 748 9.73 43.19 -74.80
C GLY A 748 10.10 43.29 -73.31
N GLU A 749 9.50 42.58 -72.36
CA GLU A 749 10.15 42.38 -71.04
C GLU A 749 9.67 41.12 -70.31
N LYS A 750 10.60 40.28 -69.80
CA LYS A 750 10.27 39.13 -68.94
C LYS A 750 10.25 39.57 -67.48
N LYS A 751 9.14 39.34 -66.80
CA LYS A 751 9.00 39.61 -65.37
C LYS A 751 9.33 38.36 -64.56
N MET A 752 10.52 38.34 -63.96
CA MET A 752 10.91 37.29 -63.00
C MET A 752 10.31 37.60 -61.63
N LYS A 753 9.84 36.56 -60.93
CA LYS A 753 9.21 36.67 -59.62
C LYS A 753 9.97 35.80 -58.62
N LYS A 754 10.33 36.40 -57.49
CA LYS A 754 10.90 35.65 -56.36
C LYS A 754 9.79 34.88 -55.67
N THR A 755 9.86 33.56 -55.76
CA THR A 755 8.97 32.61 -55.09
C THR A 755 9.78 31.85 -54.05
N THR A 756 9.34 31.89 -52.78
CA THR A 756 10.02 31.15 -51.71
C THR A 756 9.62 29.67 -51.77
N LYS A 757 10.59 28.78 -51.99
CA LYS A 757 10.39 27.34 -52.17
C LYS A 757 11.01 26.59 -51.00
N THR A 758 10.22 25.78 -50.30
CA THR A 758 10.72 24.94 -49.21
C THR A 758 11.38 23.70 -49.79
N GLU A 759 12.71 23.67 -49.77
CA GLU A 759 13.51 22.51 -50.15
C GLU A 759 13.72 21.62 -48.92
N LYS A 760 13.38 20.33 -49.04
CA LYS A 760 13.71 19.33 -48.05
C LYS A 760 15.06 18.69 -48.36
N TYR A 761 15.90 18.49 -47.34
CA TYR A 761 17.18 17.82 -47.43
C TYR A 761 17.38 16.91 -46.21
N TRP A 762 18.21 15.89 -46.35
CA TRP A 762 18.55 14.99 -45.25
C TRP A 762 19.94 15.30 -44.71
N ASP A 763 20.08 15.24 -43.39
CA ASP A 763 21.30 15.64 -42.69
C ASP A 763 21.42 14.90 -41.34
N TRP A 764 22.60 14.93 -40.74
CA TRP A 764 22.83 14.38 -39.40
C TRP A 764 22.42 15.41 -38.33
N GLU A 765 21.83 14.93 -37.24
CA GLU A 765 21.40 15.76 -36.11
C GLU A 765 21.85 15.13 -34.80
N LEU A 766 22.45 15.92 -33.91
CA LEU A 766 22.96 15.45 -32.62
C LEU A 766 21.78 15.23 -31.66
N ALA A 767 21.43 13.97 -31.40
CA ALA A 767 20.24 13.63 -30.62
C ALA A 767 20.44 13.74 -29.10
N ASN A 768 21.68 13.72 -28.61
CA ASN A 768 22.03 13.70 -27.18
C ASN A 768 22.83 14.94 -26.72
N GLU A 769 22.35 16.14 -27.06
CA GLU A 769 23.02 17.41 -26.71
C GLU A 769 23.12 17.67 -25.18
N THR A 770 22.18 17.14 -24.40
CA THR A 770 22.02 17.47 -22.97
C THR A 770 23.07 16.79 -22.10
N LYS A 771 24.05 17.54 -21.59
CA LYS A 771 25.11 16.98 -20.74
C LYS A 771 24.61 16.73 -19.30
N PRO A 772 24.95 15.61 -18.66
CA PRO A 772 24.45 15.25 -17.32
C PRO A 772 25.10 16.10 -16.22
N ILE A 773 24.38 17.10 -15.69
CA ILE A 773 24.90 18.03 -14.68
C ILE A 773 25.31 17.36 -13.37
N TRP A 774 24.70 16.23 -13.00
CA TRP A 774 25.02 15.48 -11.78
C TRP A 774 26.40 14.81 -11.79
N MET A 775 27.10 14.80 -12.93
CA MET A 775 28.47 14.30 -13.03
C MET A 775 29.52 15.37 -12.64
N ARG A 776 29.17 16.66 -12.63
CA ARG A 776 30.02 17.78 -12.20
C ARG A 776 29.95 17.99 -10.69
N SER A 777 30.91 18.71 -10.12
CA SER A 777 30.81 19.15 -8.72
C SER A 777 29.64 20.13 -8.57
N PRO A 778 28.80 20.05 -7.51
CA PRO A 778 27.75 21.04 -7.27
C PRO A 778 28.24 22.48 -7.16
N LYS A 779 29.53 22.68 -6.86
CA LYS A 779 30.21 23.99 -6.77
C LYS A 779 30.65 24.57 -8.11
N GLU A 780 30.60 23.78 -9.18
CA GLU A 780 31.07 24.13 -10.53
C GLU A 780 29.91 24.40 -11.50
N VAL A 781 28.66 24.25 -11.06
CA VAL A 781 27.44 24.42 -11.86
C VAL A 781 26.74 25.69 -11.41
N GLN A 782 26.48 26.63 -12.33
CA GLN A 782 25.79 27.89 -12.05
C GLN A 782 24.26 27.70 -11.98
N LYS A 783 23.53 28.65 -11.37
CA LYS A 783 22.06 28.57 -11.21
C LYS A 783 21.36 28.41 -12.56
N GLU A 784 21.84 29.16 -13.55
CA GLU A 784 21.33 29.22 -14.92
C GLU A 784 21.45 27.85 -15.60
N GLU A 785 22.53 27.10 -15.31
CA GLU A 785 22.73 25.76 -15.85
C GLU A 785 21.76 24.74 -15.24
N TYR A 786 21.40 24.87 -13.95
CA TYR A 786 20.35 24.04 -13.34
C TYR A 786 18.97 24.34 -13.94
N CYS A 787 18.68 25.61 -14.21
CA CYS A 787 17.43 26.06 -14.85
C CYS A 787 17.32 25.58 -16.31
N GLU A 788 18.35 25.79 -17.13
CA GLU A 788 18.40 25.27 -18.50
C GLU A 788 18.28 23.75 -18.53
N PHE A 789 18.97 23.04 -17.62
CA PHE A 789 18.89 21.58 -17.54
C PHE A 789 17.48 21.10 -17.19
N TYR A 790 16.81 21.75 -16.25
CA TYR A 790 15.41 21.46 -15.90
C TYR A 790 14.49 21.63 -17.12
N LYS A 791 14.50 22.82 -17.74
CA LYS A 791 13.68 23.15 -18.91
C LYS A 791 13.89 22.15 -20.06
N LYS A 792 15.15 21.81 -20.38
CA LYS A 792 15.51 20.86 -21.44
C LYS A 792 15.19 19.39 -21.11
N THR A 793 15.12 19.00 -19.84
CA THR A 793 14.90 17.59 -19.41
C THR A 793 13.42 17.26 -19.22
N PHE A 794 12.62 18.24 -18.81
CA PHE A 794 11.19 18.11 -18.52
C PHE A 794 10.28 18.80 -19.56
N ASN A 795 10.86 19.50 -20.54
CA ASN A 795 10.14 20.29 -21.55
C ASN A 795 9.23 21.37 -20.94
N ASP A 796 9.77 22.07 -19.94
CA ASP A 796 9.11 23.16 -19.21
C ASP A 796 9.61 24.54 -19.72
N PHE A 797 8.76 25.55 -19.65
CA PHE A 797 9.04 26.93 -20.01
C PHE A 797 9.41 27.80 -18.79
N LEU A 798 9.00 27.40 -17.58
CA LEU A 798 9.26 28.11 -16.33
C LEU A 798 10.56 27.65 -15.66
N ASP A 799 11.16 28.54 -14.86
CA ASP A 799 12.27 28.16 -13.99
C ASP A 799 11.74 27.44 -12.74
N PRO A 800 12.47 26.44 -12.21
CA PRO A 800 12.07 25.74 -10.99
C PRO A 800 12.18 26.69 -9.78
N ILE A 801 11.24 26.59 -8.83
CA ILE A 801 11.25 27.39 -7.57
C ILE A 801 12.52 27.10 -6.77
N GLY A 802 12.97 25.85 -6.77
CA GLY A 802 14.21 25.43 -6.13
C GLY A 802 14.74 24.11 -6.67
N TYR A 803 15.99 23.81 -6.34
CA TYR A 803 16.65 22.56 -6.69
C TYR A 803 17.64 22.15 -5.60
N THR A 804 17.97 20.87 -5.53
CA THR A 804 19.04 20.36 -4.67
C THR A 804 19.87 19.32 -5.39
N HIS A 805 21.19 19.51 -5.40
CA HIS A 805 22.16 18.62 -6.04
C HIS A 805 23.05 18.01 -4.97
N PHE A 806 23.04 16.67 -4.86
CA PHE A 806 23.79 15.95 -3.85
C PHE A 806 24.32 14.61 -4.36
N THR A 807 25.42 14.16 -3.75
CA THR A 807 25.91 12.78 -3.80
C THR A 807 25.60 12.11 -2.46
N THR A 808 25.36 10.80 -2.44
CA THR A 808 25.16 10.03 -1.21
C THR A 808 26.13 8.87 -1.13
N GLU A 809 26.71 8.67 0.06
CA GLU A 809 27.78 7.69 0.32
C GLU A 809 27.24 6.42 1.01
N GLY A 810 28.05 5.36 1.08
CA GLY A 810 27.74 4.11 1.77
C GLY A 810 27.29 2.98 0.82
N GLU A 811 26.43 2.09 1.32
CA GLU A 811 26.05 0.82 0.63
C GLU A 811 25.37 1.02 -0.74
N VAL A 812 24.65 2.11 -0.92
CA VAL A 812 24.13 2.55 -2.23
C VAL A 812 24.66 3.94 -2.51
N GLU A 813 25.70 4.03 -3.33
CA GLU A 813 26.25 5.30 -3.81
C GLU A 813 25.45 5.79 -5.02
N PHE A 814 24.99 7.05 -4.99
CA PHE A 814 24.38 7.70 -6.15
C PHE A 814 24.49 9.22 -6.08
N ARG A 815 24.40 9.86 -7.26
CA ARG A 815 24.30 11.32 -7.43
C ARG A 815 22.89 11.66 -7.91
N SER A 816 22.35 12.78 -7.48
CA SER A 816 20.97 13.19 -7.81
C SER A 816 20.86 14.71 -7.86
N VAL A 817 20.04 15.20 -8.79
CA VAL A 817 19.47 16.55 -8.76
C VAL A 817 17.96 16.39 -8.65
N LEU A 818 17.36 17.05 -7.67
CA LEU A 818 15.90 17.15 -7.50
C LEU A 818 15.47 18.60 -7.72
N TYR A 819 14.23 18.79 -8.15
CA TYR A 819 13.65 20.08 -8.51
C TYR A 819 12.27 20.26 -7.89
N VAL A 820 11.89 21.52 -7.63
CA VAL A 820 10.51 21.95 -7.39
C VAL A 820 10.04 22.70 -8.64
N PRO A 821 9.04 22.22 -9.39
CA PRO A 821 8.55 22.88 -10.59
C PRO A 821 8.09 24.33 -10.36
N GLY A 822 8.20 25.18 -11.38
CA GLY A 822 7.79 26.59 -11.32
C GLY A 822 6.29 26.81 -11.12
N MET A 823 5.48 25.82 -11.47
CA MET A 823 4.03 25.78 -11.36
C MET A 823 3.58 24.33 -11.06
N GLY A 824 2.46 24.16 -10.36
CA GLY A 824 1.86 22.85 -10.12
C GLY A 824 1.24 22.24 -11.38
N PRO A 825 0.99 20.91 -11.40
CA PRO A 825 0.26 20.28 -12.50
C PRO A 825 -1.17 20.85 -12.60
N LEU A 826 -1.58 21.19 -13.81
CA LEU A 826 -2.88 21.82 -14.11
C LEU A 826 -4.07 20.87 -13.90
N ASN A 827 -3.86 19.57 -14.15
CA ASN A 827 -4.89 18.54 -14.02
C ASN A 827 -4.85 17.88 -12.64
N ASN A 828 -6.02 17.67 -12.03
CA ASN A 828 -6.12 16.93 -10.77
C ASN A 828 -6.00 15.40 -10.94
N GLU A 829 -5.95 14.87 -12.16
CA GLU A 829 -5.70 13.44 -12.39
C GLU A 829 -4.21 13.08 -12.18
N ASP A 830 -3.30 13.95 -12.63
CA ASP A 830 -1.85 13.85 -12.37
C ASP A 830 -1.49 14.03 -10.88
N VAL A 831 -2.41 14.59 -10.09
CA VAL A 831 -2.31 14.77 -8.63
C VAL A 831 -2.65 13.47 -7.87
N VAL A 832 -3.51 12.62 -8.45
CA VAL A 832 -4.04 11.39 -7.81
C VAL A 832 -3.32 10.13 -8.32
N ASN A 833 -2.76 10.15 -9.53
CA ASN A 833 -2.06 9.00 -10.11
C ASN A 833 -0.75 8.67 -9.34
N PRO A 834 -0.62 7.53 -8.66
CA PRO A 834 0.58 7.18 -7.89
C PRO A 834 1.81 6.91 -8.77
N LYS A 835 1.63 6.66 -10.08
CA LYS A 835 2.69 6.30 -11.03
C LYS A 835 3.29 7.54 -11.72
N THR A 836 3.60 8.58 -10.94
CA THR A 836 4.16 9.83 -11.49
C THR A 836 5.57 9.63 -12.07
N LYS A 837 5.75 9.92 -13.36
CA LYS A 837 7.00 9.70 -14.12
C LYS A 837 8.07 10.79 -13.88
N ASN A 838 8.00 11.43 -12.72
CA ASN A 838 8.66 12.72 -12.45
C ASN A 838 10.10 12.58 -11.96
N ILE A 839 10.50 11.38 -11.53
CA ILE A 839 11.90 11.04 -11.21
C ILE A 839 12.32 9.93 -12.18
N ARG A 840 13.52 10.05 -12.77
CA ARG A 840 14.06 9.08 -13.73
C ARG A 840 15.34 8.45 -13.17
N LEU A 841 15.38 7.12 -13.09
CA LEU A 841 16.52 6.35 -12.60
C LEU A 841 17.48 6.04 -13.76
N TYR A 842 18.70 6.56 -13.67
CA TYR A 842 19.78 6.29 -14.61
C TYR A 842 20.88 5.43 -13.95
N VAL A 843 21.29 4.35 -14.61
CA VAL A 843 22.44 3.54 -14.21
C VAL A 843 23.50 3.68 -15.29
N LYS A 844 24.70 4.14 -14.91
CA LYS A 844 25.79 4.49 -15.84
C LYS A 844 25.34 5.41 -16.99
N ARG A 845 24.44 6.36 -16.68
CA ARG A 845 23.84 7.34 -17.61
C ARG A 845 22.85 6.77 -18.65
N VAL A 846 22.58 5.47 -18.64
CA VAL A 846 21.49 4.84 -19.41
C VAL A 846 20.21 4.86 -18.57
N PHE A 847 19.07 5.18 -19.18
CA PHE A 847 17.76 5.16 -18.51
C PHE A 847 17.33 3.72 -18.21
N ILE A 848 16.87 3.48 -16.98
CA ILE A 848 16.41 2.18 -16.50
C ILE A 848 14.91 2.17 -16.22
N SER A 849 14.41 3.15 -15.47
CA SER A 849 13.03 3.18 -14.97
C SER A 849 12.60 4.59 -14.56
N ASP A 850 11.34 4.92 -14.74
CA ASP A 850 10.62 6.02 -14.09
C ASP A 850 9.75 5.54 -12.90
N ASP A 851 9.54 4.23 -12.77
CA ASP A 851 9.01 3.56 -11.57
C ASP A 851 10.11 3.44 -10.49
N PHE A 852 9.72 3.62 -9.22
CA PHE A 852 10.59 3.69 -8.05
C PHE A 852 10.30 2.63 -6.96
N ASP A 853 9.58 1.54 -7.30
CA ASP A 853 9.31 0.44 -6.38
C ASP A 853 10.48 -0.56 -6.22
N GLY A 854 10.43 -1.37 -5.14
CA GLY A 854 11.47 -2.34 -4.76
C GLY A 854 12.32 -1.94 -3.54
N GLU A 855 13.04 -2.91 -2.95
CA GLU A 855 13.69 -2.71 -1.64
C GLU A 855 14.93 -1.79 -1.68
N LEU A 856 15.83 -1.96 -2.66
CA LEU A 856 16.95 -1.03 -2.84
C LEU A 856 16.45 0.40 -3.10
N VAL A 857 15.39 0.52 -3.90
CA VAL A 857 14.79 1.82 -4.22
C VAL A 857 14.12 2.43 -2.99
N ARG A 858 13.60 1.64 -2.04
CA ARG A 858 13.12 2.15 -0.73
C ARG A 858 14.23 2.81 0.10
N ILE A 859 15.49 2.39 -0.03
CA ILE A 859 16.63 3.06 0.63
C ILE A 859 16.91 4.40 -0.08
N MET A 860 16.90 4.41 -1.41
CA MET A 860 17.05 5.64 -2.21
C MET A 860 15.90 6.62 -1.91
N ARG A 861 14.64 6.18 -1.97
CA ARG A 861 13.42 6.97 -1.67
C ARG A 861 13.53 7.69 -0.34
N LYS A 862 14.02 7.04 0.73
CA LYS A 862 14.27 7.69 2.03
C LYS A 862 15.34 8.78 1.99
N ARG A 863 16.40 8.62 1.19
CA ARG A 863 17.45 9.64 0.98
C ARG A 863 16.91 10.81 0.14
N LEU A 864 16.15 10.52 -0.92
CA LEU A 864 15.49 11.52 -1.76
C LEU A 864 14.49 12.36 -0.95
N VAL A 865 13.50 11.72 -0.31
CA VAL A 865 12.48 12.39 0.52
C VAL A 865 13.08 13.26 1.61
N ARG A 866 14.14 12.80 2.29
CA ARG A 866 14.88 13.64 3.25
C ARG A 866 15.45 14.89 2.59
N LYS A 867 16.05 14.76 1.40
CA LYS A 867 16.63 15.88 0.65
C LYS A 867 15.58 16.81 0.07
N THR A 868 14.41 16.31 -0.32
CA THR A 868 13.25 17.12 -0.66
C THR A 868 12.78 17.96 0.52
N PHE A 869 12.67 17.37 1.72
CA PHE A 869 12.34 18.14 2.93
C PHE A 869 13.42 19.13 3.35
N ASP A 870 14.71 18.76 3.27
CA ASP A 870 15.82 19.70 3.51
C ASP A 870 15.69 20.91 2.54
N MET A 871 15.48 20.66 1.23
CA MET A 871 15.31 21.71 0.20
C MET A 871 14.07 22.59 0.40
N ILE A 872 12.90 22.03 0.75
CA ILE A 872 11.69 22.83 0.96
C ILE A 872 11.83 23.69 2.22
N GLN A 873 12.53 23.20 3.25
CA GLN A 873 12.89 24.01 4.42
C GLN A 873 13.82 25.17 4.02
N ASP A 874 14.86 24.91 3.22
CA ASP A 874 15.78 25.95 2.70
C ASP A 874 15.03 27.05 1.92
N ILE A 875 14.01 26.71 1.11
CA ILE A 875 13.14 27.69 0.44
C ILE A 875 12.32 28.48 1.46
N SER A 876 11.79 27.82 2.51
CA SER A 876 10.95 28.44 3.54
C SER A 876 11.68 29.40 4.48
N GLU A 877 12.99 29.19 4.65
CA GLU A 877 13.89 30.03 5.46
C GLU A 877 14.60 31.11 4.62
N SER A 878 14.37 31.15 3.31
CA SER A 878 15.06 32.09 2.41
C SER A 878 14.56 33.53 2.56
N GLU A 879 15.42 34.50 2.25
CA GLU A 879 15.08 35.94 2.27
C GLU A 879 13.94 36.29 1.29
N ASN A 880 13.72 35.47 0.25
CA ASN A 880 12.67 35.69 -0.75
C ASN A 880 11.36 34.98 -0.39
N LYS A 881 10.59 35.57 0.53
CA LYS A 881 9.28 35.05 0.96
C LYS A 881 8.33 34.71 -0.19
N GLU A 882 8.41 35.41 -1.32
CA GLU A 882 7.57 35.14 -2.51
C GLU A 882 7.82 33.77 -3.14
N ASP A 883 9.02 33.19 -3.05
CA ASP A 883 9.28 31.86 -3.61
C ASP A 883 8.66 30.76 -2.75
N TYR A 884 8.65 30.91 -1.42
CA TYR A 884 7.92 29.98 -0.56
C TYR A 884 6.40 30.16 -0.65
N LYS A 885 5.93 31.39 -0.86
CA LYS A 885 4.51 31.68 -1.12
C LYS A 885 4.02 31.01 -2.41
N LYS A 886 4.74 31.15 -3.53
CA LYS A 886 4.46 30.41 -4.78
C LYS A 886 4.49 28.90 -4.56
N PHE A 887 5.46 28.40 -3.80
CA PHE A 887 5.51 26.98 -3.44
C PHE A 887 4.25 26.54 -2.68
N TRP A 888 3.79 27.33 -1.70
CA TRP A 888 2.60 27.02 -0.92
C TRP A 888 1.31 27.09 -1.76
N GLU A 889 1.18 28.11 -2.61
CA GLU A 889 0.05 28.27 -3.54
C GLU A 889 -0.09 27.10 -4.52
N ASN A 890 1.03 26.56 -5.02
CA ASN A 890 1.03 25.42 -5.96
C ASN A 890 0.99 24.04 -5.27
N PHE A 891 1.65 23.91 -4.12
CA PHE A 891 1.98 22.61 -3.52
C PHE A 891 1.56 22.42 -2.04
N GLY A 892 1.02 23.44 -1.37
CA GLY A 892 0.60 23.36 0.03
C GLY A 892 -0.38 22.22 0.32
N ARG A 893 -1.28 21.93 -0.64
CA ARG A 893 -2.18 20.76 -0.61
C ARG A 893 -1.46 19.42 -0.42
N PHE A 894 -0.29 19.23 -1.02
CA PHE A 894 0.51 18.00 -0.86
C PHE A 894 1.23 17.94 0.49
N ILE A 895 1.65 19.08 1.04
CA ILE A 895 2.22 19.15 2.40
C ILE A 895 1.15 18.77 3.42
N LYS A 896 -0.09 19.21 3.23
CA LYS A 896 -1.25 18.84 4.06
C LYS A 896 -1.63 17.36 3.91
N LEU A 897 -1.58 16.79 2.70
CA LEU A 897 -1.75 15.35 2.47
C LEU A 897 -0.64 14.53 3.17
N GLY A 898 0.59 15.02 3.17
CA GLY A 898 1.70 14.43 3.90
C GLY A 898 1.50 14.36 5.43
N CYS A 899 0.69 15.25 6.02
CA CYS A 899 0.28 15.16 7.43
C CYS A 899 -0.75 14.04 7.72
N ILE A 900 -1.32 13.43 6.69
CA ILE A 900 -2.29 12.34 6.78
C ILE A 900 -1.57 11.01 6.52
N GLU A 901 -0.74 10.96 5.47
CA GLU A 901 -0.07 9.74 4.99
C GLU A 901 1.28 9.46 5.67
N ASP A 902 2.19 10.44 5.73
CA ASP A 902 3.58 10.23 6.16
C ASP A 902 3.79 10.55 7.65
N THR A 903 3.14 9.74 8.48
CA THR A 903 3.34 9.70 9.94
C THR A 903 4.80 9.51 10.38
N GLY A 904 5.68 9.04 9.48
CA GLY A 904 7.12 8.94 9.71
C GLY A 904 7.84 10.29 9.66
N ASN A 905 7.39 11.21 8.81
CA ASN A 905 8.01 12.51 8.56
C ASN A 905 7.24 13.72 9.10
N HIS A 906 6.16 13.56 9.88
CA HIS A 906 5.43 14.68 10.51
C HIS A 906 6.32 15.77 11.14
N LYS A 907 7.46 15.41 11.75
CA LYS A 907 8.43 16.38 12.33
C LYS A 907 9.10 17.31 11.32
N ARG A 908 9.12 16.94 10.02
CA ARG A 908 9.63 17.72 8.89
C ARG A 908 8.51 18.40 8.10
N ILE A 909 7.32 17.82 8.11
CA ILE A 909 6.14 18.35 7.40
C ILE A 909 5.49 19.49 8.20
N THR A 910 5.36 19.35 9.52
CA THR A 910 4.66 20.33 10.37
C THR A 910 5.24 21.76 10.31
N PRO A 911 6.58 21.99 10.35
CA PRO A 911 7.16 23.34 10.21
C PRO A 911 6.86 24.02 8.86
N LEU A 912 6.51 23.24 7.84
CA LEU A 912 6.20 23.73 6.49
C LEU A 912 4.73 24.15 6.35
N LEU A 913 3.89 23.97 7.38
CA LEU A 913 2.49 24.39 7.33
C LEU A 913 2.36 25.92 7.46
N ARG A 914 1.38 26.49 6.75
CA ARG A 914 1.05 27.91 6.75
C ARG A 914 -0.48 28.08 6.79
N PHE A 915 -0.97 28.98 7.63
CA PHE A 915 -2.40 29.25 7.84
C PHE A 915 -2.66 30.74 8.05
N TYR A 916 -3.87 31.23 7.76
CA TYR A 916 -4.29 32.54 8.28
C TYR A 916 -4.53 32.45 9.79
N SER A 917 -4.51 33.57 10.50
CA SER A 917 -4.81 33.61 11.94
C SER A 917 -5.59 34.84 12.36
N SER A 918 -6.10 34.83 13.59
CA SER A 918 -6.77 35.98 14.19
C SER A 918 -5.84 37.17 14.51
N LYS A 919 -4.53 37.04 14.32
CA LYS A 919 -3.56 38.15 14.38
C LYS A 919 -3.01 38.54 13.00
N ASN A 920 -3.11 37.67 11.99
CA ASN A 920 -2.69 37.95 10.63
C ASN A 920 -3.68 37.35 9.61
N GLU A 921 -4.47 38.23 8.99
CA GLU A 921 -5.58 37.86 8.13
C GLU A 921 -5.33 38.13 6.64
N GLU A 922 -4.14 38.62 6.28
CA GLU A 922 -3.74 38.99 4.92
C GLU A 922 -2.57 38.13 4.41
N GLU A 923 -1.59 37.85 5.27
CA GLU A 923 -0.50 36.92 5.00
C GLU A 923 -0.69 35.60 5.77
N LEU A 924 -0.05 34.53 5.29
CA LEU A 924 -0.07 33.22 5.95
C LEU A 924 1.02 33.11 7.01
N THR A 925 0.62 32.77 8.22
CA THR A 925 1.45 32.62 9.43
C THR A 925 1.96 31.18 9.54
N SER A 926 3.21 30.98 9.96
CA SER A 926 3.73 29.64 10.26
C SER A 926 3.39 29.20 11.69
N LEU A 927 3.51 27.89 11.94
CA LEU A 927 3.34 27.36 13.30
C LEU A 927 4.47 27.79 14.26
N ASP A 928 5.58 28.31 13.74
CA ASP A 928 6.65 28.89 14.55
C ASP A 928 6.33 30.34 14.94
N ASP A 929 5.89 31.17 13.97
CA ASP A 929 5.41 32.54 14.24
C ASP A 929 4.27 32.54 15.28
N TYR A 930 3.30 31.63 15.14
CA TYR A 930 2.21 31.44 16.10
C TYR A 930 2.74 31.16 17.50
N ILE A 931 3.79 30.34 17.63
CA ILE A 931 4.38 29.97 18.92
C ILE A 931 5.18 31.11 19.55
N GLU A 932 5.82 31.97 18.75
CA GLU A 932 6.47 33.19 19.22
C GLU A 932 5.43 34.24 19.66
N ASN A 933 4.23 34.23 19.09
CA ASN A 933 3.07 35.03 19.50
C ASN A 933 2.28 34.45 20.70
N MET A 934 2.60 33.26 21.22
CA MET A 934 1.84 32.64 22.32
C MET A 934 2.06 33.34 23.65
N ASN A 935 0.96 33.64 24.35
CA ASN A 935 1.00 34.14 25.73
C ASN A 935 1.66 33.12 26.68
N GLU A 936 2.41 33.58 27.69
CA GLU A 936 3.23 32.71 28.57
C GLU A 936 2.46 31.52 29.19
N ASN A 937 1.21 31.74 29.58
CA ASN A 937 0.34 30.74 30.21
C ASN A 937 -0.39 29.83 29.20
N GLN A 938 -0.21 30.02 27.89
CA GLN A 938 -0.95 29.32 26.84
C GLN A 938 -0.42 27.89 26.61
N LYS A 939 -1.29 26.89 26.80
CA LYS A 939 -0.94 25.46 26.80
C LYS A 939 -1.11 24.76 25.45
N ALA A 940 -1.83 25.38 24.51
CA ALA A 940 -2.24 24.78 23.24
C ALA A 940 -2.19 25.77 22.08
N ILE A 941 -2.09 25.23 20.86
CA ILE A 941 -2.32 25.91 19.60
C ILE A 941 -3.82 25.83 19.32
N TYR A 942 -4.51 26.96 19.32
CA TYR A 942 -5.94 27.02 19.09
C TYR A 942 -6.24 27.19 17.60
N TYR A 943 -7.26 26.49 17.10
CA TYR A 943 -7.66 26.56 15.71
C TYR A 943 -9.18 26.49 15.53
N LEU A 944 -9.67 27.01 14.41
CA LEU A 944 -11.06 26.94 13.97
C LEU A 944 -11.12 26.50 12.51
N ALA A 945 -11.89 25.45 12.22
CA ALA A 945 -12.15 24.97 10.86
C ALA A 945 -13.48 25.50 10.31
N THR A 946 -13.46 26.04 9.09
CA THR A 946 -14.63 26.65 8.42
C THR A 946 -14.57 26.45 6.90
N ASP A 947 -15.60 26.92 6.20
CA ASP A 947 -15.69 26.94 4.74
C ASP A 947 -15.03 28.16 4.08
N SER A 948 -14.77 29.24 4.83
CA SER A 948 -14.11 30.43 4.30
C SER A 948 -13.48 31.29 5.40
N LEU A 949 -12.44 32.06 5.03
CA LEU A 949 -11.82 33.06 5.90
C LEU A 949 -12.84 34.10 6.42
N LYS A 950 -13.88 34.42 5.65
CA LYS A 950 -14.97 35.31 6.09
C LYS A 950 -15.79 34.68 7.21
N SER A 951 -16.16 33.41 7.05
CA SER A 951 -16.93 32.64 8.04
C SER A 951 -16.16 32.54 9.36
N ALA A 952 -14.86 32.24 9.31
CA ALA A 952 -13.98 32.19 10.46
C ALA A 952 -14.03 33.49 11.28
N LYS A 953 -13.76 34.65 10.65
CA LYS A 953 -13.77 35.97 11.34
C LYS A 953 -15.09 36.30 12.04
N SER A 954 -16.22 35.84 11.50
CA SER A 954 -17.55 36.08 12.07
C SER A 954 -18.00 35.07 13.13
N ALA A 955 -17.21 34.02 13.40
CA ALA A 955 -17.65 32.91 14.24
C ALA A 955 -17.69 33.26 15.74
N PRO A 956 -18.80 33.03 16.46
CA PRO A 956 -18.92 33.33 17.89
C PRO A 956 -17.89 32.63 18.79
N PHE A 957 -17.27 31.54 18.31
CA PHE A 957 -16.22 30.82 19.04
C PHE A 957 -15.00 31.70 19.38
N LEU A 958 -14.70 32.73 18.58
CA LEU A 958 -13.49 33.56 18.73
C LEU A 958 -13.58 34.62 19.82
N GLU A 959 -14.78 35.07 20.18
CA GLU A 959 -15.02 36.37 20.85
C GLU A 959 -14.12 36.60 22.07
N LYS A 960 -14.15 35.69 23.05
CA LYS A 960 -13.39 35.84 24.30
C LYS A 960 -11.91 35.41 24.18
N LEU A 961 -11.52 34.72 23.10
CA LEU A 961 -10.11 34.43 22.82
C LEU A 961 -9.42 35.70 22.31
N ILE A 962 -10.05 36.41 21.37
CA ILE A 962 -9.57 37.71 20.87
C ILE A 962 -9.49 38.74 22.01
N GLN A 963 -10.49 38.77 22.91
CA GLN A 963 -10.45 39.63 24.11
C GLN A 963 -9.34 39.28 25.12
N LYS A 964 -8.78 38.07 25.06
CA LYS A 964 -7.62 37.61 25.84
C LYS A 964 -6.29 37.73 25.09
N ASP A 965 -6.29 38.33 23.89
CA ASP A 965 -5.16 38.33 22.94
C ASP A 965 -4.60 36.92 22.63
N ILE A 966 -5.46 35.90 22.65
CA ILE A 966 -5.13 34.52 22.29
C ILE A 966 -5.30 34.37 20.78
N GLU A 967 -4.21 34.08 20.08
CA GLU A 967 -4.22 33.84 18.64
C GLU A 967 -4.92 32.51 18.29
N VAL A 968 -5.69 32.49 17.21
CA VAL A 968 -6.39 31.31 16.68
C VAL A 968 -6.04 31.14 15.21
N LEU A 969 -5.66 29.93 14.80
CA LEU A 969 -5.43 29.59 13.39
C LEU A 969 -6.76 29.35 12.66
N TYR A 970 -6.88 29.90 11.45
CA TYR A 970 -8.03 29.71 10.57
C TYR A 970 -7.73 28.63 9.53
N LEU A 971 -8.47 27.54 9.62
CA LEU A 971 -8.45 26.41 8.69
C LEU A 971 -9.65 26.58 7.75
N ILE A 972 -9.38 26.66 6.46
CA ILE A 972 -10.35 27.10 5.44
C ILE A 972 -10.38 26.19 4.20
N GLU A 973 -9.38 25.33 4.02
CA GLU A 973 -9.41 24.30 2.98
C GLU A 973 -10.00 22.98 3.53
N PRO A 974 -10.73 22.20 2.71
CA PRO A 974 -11.30 20.91 3.12
C PRO A 974 -10.32 19.94 3.79
N ILE A 975 -9.05 19.94 3.34
CA ILE A 975 -8.00 19.05 3.86
C ILE A 975 -7.41 19.52 5.19
N ASP A 976 -7.56 20.80 5.56
CA ASP A 976 -6.90 21.39 6.74
C ASP A 976 -7.26 20.66 8.04
N GLU A 977 -8.55 20.41 8.25
CA GLU A 977 -9.04 19.80 9.48
C GLU A 977 -8.56 18.34 9.61
N VAL A 978 -8.54 17.59 8.51
CA VAL A 978 -8.02 16.20 8.47
C VAL A 978 -6.50 16.19 8.71
N ALA A 979 -5.77 17.13 8.09
CA ALA A 979 -4.32 17.25 8.26
C ALA A 979 -3.95 17.59 9.72
N ILE A 980 -4.61 18.58 10.34
CA ILE A 980 -4.35 18.96 11.73
C ILE A 980 -4.81 17.86 12.72
N GLN A 981 -5.91 17.15 12.46
CA GLN A 981 -6.35 16.04 13.34
C GLN A 981 -5.38 14.85 13.37
N ASN A 982 -4.55 14.67 12.34
CA ASN A 982 -3.48 13.66 12.33
C ASN A 982 -2.18 14.12 13.04
N LEU A 983 -2.05 15.41 13.38
CA LEU A 983 -0.91 15.96 14.12
C LEU A 983 -1.18 16.01 15.63
N GLN A 984 -0.42 15.22 16.41
CA GLN A 984 -0.63 15.11 17.85
C GLN A 984 -0.19 16.37 18.64
N THR A 985 0.96 16.94 18.28
CA THR A 985 1.59 18.08 18.97
C THR A 985 2.61 18.77 18.06
N TYR A 986 2.79 20.08 18.23
CA TYR A 986 3.93 20.83 17.69
C TYR A 986 4.63 21.60 18.81
N LYS A 987 5.98 21.53 18.86
CA LYS A 987 6.82 22.04 19.98
C LYS A 987 6.18 21.82 21.38
N GLU A 988 5.75 20.57 21.63
CA GLU A 988 5.05 20.10 22.85
C GLU A 988 3.65 20.69 23.13
N LYS A 989 3.20 21.71 22.39
CA LYS A 989 1.81 22.20 22.42
C LYS A 989 0.90 21.25 21.65
N LYS A 990 -0.34 21.07 22.12
CA LYS A 990 -1.40 20.33 21.39
C LYS A 990 -2.18 21.27 20.49
N PHE A 991 -2.71 20.77 19.38
CA PHE A 991 -3.75 21.45 18.60
C PHE A 991 -5.11 21.27 19.28
N VAL A 992 -5.90 22.35 19.40
CA VAL A 992 -7.22 22.36 20.05
C VAL A 992 -8.23 23.12 19.18
N ASP A 993 -9.28 22.40 18.77
CA ASP A 993 -10.43 22.91 18.02
C ASP A 993 -11.34 23.75 18.94
N ILE A 994 -11.46 25.06 18.67
CA ILE A 994 -12.28 25.96 19.48
C ILE A 994 -13.80 25.84 19.20
N SER A 995 -14.20 25.03 18.21
CA SER A 995 -15.61 24.68 17.97
C SER A 995 -16.11 23.52 18.83
N LYS A 996 -15.23 22.86 19.61
CA LYS A 996 -15.53 21.69 20.45
C LYS A 996 -15.68 22.01 21.95
N GLU A 997 -16.26 21.08 22.70
CA GLU A 997 -16.41 21.19 24.16
C GLU A 997 -15.07 21.08 24.92
N ASP A 998 -15.10 21.34 26.23
CA ASP A 998 -13.92 21.35 27.13
C ASP A 998 -12.79 22.34 26.74
N LEU A 999 -13.16 23.52 26.21
CA LEU A 999 -12.21 24.60 25.91
C LEU A 999 -11.76 25.35 27.18
N GLU A 1000 -10.58 25.00 27.70
CA GLU A 1000 -9.95 25.62 28.87
C GLU A 1000 -9.23 26.95 28.53
N LEU A 1001 -9.88 28.10 28.77
CA LEU A 1001 -9.29 29.43 28.52
C LEU A 1001 -8.41 29.98 29.67
N GLY A 1002 -8.23 29.21 30.76
CA GLY A 1002 -7.37 29.59 31.89
C GLY A 1002 -7.80 30.88 32.58
N ASP A 1003 -9.07 30.97 32.97
CA ASP A 1003 -9.62 32.14 33.68
C ASP A 1003 -9.16 32.15 35.15
N GLU A 1004 -8.76 33.32 35.67
CA GLU A 1004 -8.21 33.48 37.03
C GLU A 1004 -9.27 33.40 38.14
N ASP A 1005 -10.56 33.38 37.78
CA ASP A 1005 -11.70 33.61 38.67
C ASP A 1005 -12.70 32.43 38.66
N GLU A 1006 -12.20 31.20 38.87
CA GLU A 1006 -12.99 29.96 38.91
C GLU A 1006 -14.21 30.03 39.85
N VAL A 1007 -14.16 30.86 40.90
CA VAL A 1007 -15.23 31.01 41.89
C VAL A 1007 -16.44 31.64 41.23
N LYS A 1008 -16.27 32.79 40.56
CA LYS A 1008 -17.35 33.49 39.85
C LYS A 1008 -17.96 32.61 38.75
N GLU A 1009 -17.13 31.88 38.01
CA GLU A 1009 -17.60 30.96 36.97
C GLU A 1009 -18.52 29.85 37.53
N ARG A 1010 -18.17 29.30 38.71
CA ARG A 1010 -18.98 28.30 39.41
C ARG A 1010 -20.29 28.88 39.93
N GLU A 1011 -20.28 30.10 40.45
CA GLU A 1011 -21.48 30.82 40.92
C GLU A 1011 -22.46 31.07 39.76
N THR A 1012 -21.99 31.62 38.63
CA THR A 1012 -22.83 31.83 37.44
C THR A 1012 -23.37 30.50 36.89
N LYS A 1013 -22.57 29.43 36.86
CA LYS A 1013 -23.05 28.10 36.43
C LYS A 1013 -24.15 27.54 37.34
N GLN A 1014 -24.08 27.78 38.66
CA GLN A 1014 -25.15 27.41 39.59
C GLN A 1014 -26.42 28.26 39.38
N GLU A 1015 -26.30 29.58 39.22
CA GLU A 1015 -27.46 30.47 39.05
C GLU A 1015 -28.28 30.17 37.78
N TYR A 1016 -27.60 29.79 36.70
CA TYR A 1016 -28.21 29.51 35.39
C TYR A 1016 -28.51 28.02 35.15
N THR A 1017 -28.27 27.13 36.12
CA THR A 1017 -28.58 25.68 35.98
C THR A 1017 -30.06 25.46 35.63
N LEU A 1018 -30.98 26.13 36.34
CA LEU A 1018 -32.43 26.04 36.08
C LEU A 1018 -32.79 26.40 34.62
N LEU A 1019 -32.17 27.45 34.06
CA LEU A 1019 -32.40 27.85 32.68
C LEU A 1019 -31.83 26.82 31.69
N CYS A 1020 -30.65 26.28 31.97
CA CYS A 1020 -30.04 25.24 31.13
C CYS A 1020 -30.94 24.00 31.04
N ASP A 1021 -31.48 23.54 32.18
CA ASP A 1021 -32.41 22.40 32.22
C ASP A 1021 -33.73 22.69 31.49
N TRP A 1022 -34.30 23.89 31.64
CA TRP A 1022 -35.53 24.29 30.95
C TRP A 1022 -35.36 24.42 29.43
N ILE A 1023 -34.25 25.02 28.96
CA ILE A 1023 -33.89 25.06 27.53
C ILE A 1023 -33.65 23.64 27.01
N LYS A 1024 -32.97 22.78 27.78
CA LYS A 1024 -32.73 21.37 27.42
C LYS A 1024 -34.05 20.59 27.33
N GLN A 1025 -35.05 20.90 28.15
CA GLN A 1025 -36.37 20.29 28.09
C GLN A 1025 -37.13 20.72 26.82
N GLN A 1026 -37.09 22.00 26.45
CA GLN A 1026 -37.73 22.51 25.22
C GLN A 1026 -37.08 21.94 23.95
N LEU A 1027 -35.75 21.89 23.89
CA LEU A 1027 -35.02 21.43 22.69
C LEU A 1027 -34.96 19.90 22.54
N GLY A 1028 -35.34 19.13 23.57
CA GLY A 1028 -35.42 17.67 23.49
C GLY A 1028 -34.11 17.02 23.02
N ASP A 1029 -34.18 16.19 21.97
CA ASP A 1029 -33.01 15.52 21.38
C ASP A 1029 -32.17 16.38 20.43
N LYS A 1030 -32.59 17.62 20.08
CA LYS A 1030 -31.81 18.55 19.22
C LYS A 1030 -30.41 18.86 19.76
N VAL A 1031 -30.22 18.72 21.08
CA VAL A 1031 -28.95 18.94 21.78
C VAL A 1031 -28.64 17.79 22.74
N ALA A 1032 -27.36 17.49 22.99
CA ALA A 1032 -26.95 16.67 24.12
C ALA A 1032 -27.23 17.38 25.45
N LYS A 1033 -26.78 18.63 25.56
CA LYS A 1033 -26.63 19.40 26.79
C LYS A 1033 -26.79 20.90 26.50
N VAL A 1034 -27.20 21.65 27.52
CA VAL A 1034 -27.12 23.11 27.55
C VAL A 1034 -26.20 23.50 28.71
N GLN A 1035 -25.34 24.51 28.54
CA GLN A 1035 -24.45 24.99 29.60
C GLN A 1035 -24.13 26.49 29.46
N VAL A 1036 -23.72 27.15 30.54
CA VAL A 1036 -23.13 28.49 30.44
C VAL A 1036 -21.78 28.42 29.72
N SER A 1037 -21.58 29.27 28.72
CA SER A 1037 -20.35 29.36 27.94
C SER A 1037 -19.20 29.98 28.72
N ASN A 1038 -17.99 29.47 28.48
CA ASN A 1038 -16.75 30.13 28.89
C ASN A 1038 -16.12 30.98 27.77
N ARG A 1039 -16.62 30.92 26.51
CA ARG A 1039 -15.96 31.45 25.30
C ARG A 1039 -16.67 32.64 24.63
N LEU A 1040 -17.93 32.90 24.98
CA LEU A 1040 -18.73 34.02 24.46
C LEU A 1040 -18.56 35.31 25.27
N SER A 1041 -18.97 36.43 24.66
CA SER A 1041 -19.04 37.75 25.30
C SER A 1041 -20.18 38.62 24.74
N SER A 1042 -20.36 38.68 23.41
CA SER A 1042 -21.37 39.48 22.71
C SER A 1042 -22.50 38.62 22.14
N SER A 1043 -22.22 37.42 21.64
CA SER A 1043 -23.26 36.52 21.14
C SER A 1043 -24.10 35.94 22.29
N PRO A 1044 -25.41 35.73 22.11
CA PRO A 1044 -26.29 35.18 23.15
C PRO A 1044 -26.02 33.69 23.42
N CYS A 1045 -25.59 32.94 22.42
CA CYS A 1045 -25.29 31.52 22.49
C CYS A 1045 -24.48 31.04 21.27
N VAL A 1046 -23.93 29.84 21.35
CA VAL A 1046 -23.24 29.15 20.24
C VAL A 1046 -23.49 27.64 20.33
N LEU A 1047 -23.50 26.96 19.20
CA LEU A 1047 -23.72 25.51 19.11
C LEU A 1047 -22.38 24.80 18.93
N VAL A 1048 -21.94 24.13 20.00
CA VAL A 1048 -20.63 23.50 20.14
C VAL A 1048 -20.68 22.03 19.72
N SER A 1049 -19.63 21.57 19.04
CA SER A 1049 -19.46 20.17 18.64
C SER A 1049 -19.01 19.31 19.82
N GLY A 1050 -19.46 18.07 19.89
CA GLY A 1050 -19.03 17.12 20.92
C GLY A 1050 -17.52 16.82 20.85
N LYS A 1051 -16.93 16.43 21.98
CA LYS A 1051 -15.49 16.09 22.09
C LYS A 1051 -15.07 14.97 21.14
N PHE A 1052 -16.00 14.07 20.84
CA PHE A 1052 -15.86 12.98 19.89
C PHE A 1052 -16.90 13.13 18.78
N GLY A 1053 -16.50 12.85 17.54
CA GLY A 1053 -17.32 13.06 16.35
C GLY A 1053 -16.86 14.26 15.50
N TRP A 1054 -17.63 14.51 14.45
CA TRP A 1054 -17.39 15.56 13.46
C TRP A 1054 -17.61 16.96 14.05
N SER A 1055 -16.83 17.93 13.56
CA SER A 1055 -17.14 19.36 13.68
C SER A 1055 -18.28 19.74 12.70
N ALA A 1056 -18.78 20.98 12.78
CA ALA A 1056 -19.69 21.52 11.77
C ALA A 1056 -19.07 21.49 10.34
N ASN A 1057 -17.79 21.81 10.23
CA ASN A 1057 -17.05 21.79 8.97
C ASN A 1057 -16.86 20.37 8.42
N MET A 1058 -16.55 19.40 9.28
CA MET A 1058 -16.43 18.00 8.89
C MET A 1058 -17.80 17.38 8.53
N GLU A 1059 -18.89 17.73 9.22
CA GLU A 1059 -20.24 17.31 8.82
C GLU A 1059 -20.59 17.82 7.42
N ARG A 1060 -20.26 19.09 7.12
CA ARG A 1060 -20.43 19.71 5.80
C ARG A 1060 -19.58 19.01 4.73
N LEU A 1061 -18.31 18.72 5.01
CA LEU A 1061 -17.40 18.06 4.07
C LEU A 1061 -17.85 16.63 3.74
N MET A 1062 -18.18 15.84 4.76
CA MET A 1062 -18.61 14.45 4.60
C MET A 1062 -19.94 14.36 3.83
N LYS A 1063 -20.88 15.28 4.07
CA LYS A 1063 -22.10 15.43 3.25
C LYS A 1063 -21.82 15.75 1.78
N ALA A 1064 -20.75 16.49 1.49
CA ALA A 1064 -20.39 16.88 0.12
C ALA A 1064 -19.56 15.82 -0.63
N GLN A 1065 -18.86 14.93 0.08
CA GLN A 1065 -18.03 13.87 -0.51
C GLN A 1065 -18.73 12.50 -0.59
N ALA A 1066 -19.83 12.29 0.13
CA ALA A 1066 -20.51 10.99 0.19
C ALA A 1066 -21.26 10.64 -1.11
N LEU A 1067 -20.59 9.91 -2.00
CA LEU A 1067 -21.20 9.21 -3.14
C LEU A 1067 -21.93 7.92 -2.67
N GLY A 1068 -22.82 8.02 -1.69
CA GLY A 1068 -23.53 6.87 -1.10
C GLY A 1068 -24.38 7.22 0.13
N ASP A 1069 -25.00 6.21 0.73
CA ASP A 1069 -25.85 6.39 1.92
C ASP A 1069 -25.03 6.73 3.18
N THR A 1070 -25.32 7.89 3.76
CA THR A 1070 -24.66 8.43 4.96
C THR A 1070 -25.32 7.98 6.26
N SER A 1071 -26.43 7.23 6.22
CA SER A 1071 -27.08 6.65 7.41
C SER A 1071 -26.10 5.89 8.31
N SER A 1072 -25.19 5.13 7.70
CA SER A 1072 -24.12 4.38 8.36
C SER A 1072 -23.14 5.26 9.14
N LEU A 1073 -22.96 6.53 8.74
CA LEU A 1073 -22.04 7.50 9.35
C LEU A 1073 -22.74 8.45 10.33
N GLU A 1074 -24.08 8.41 10.43
CA GLU A 1074 -24.86 9.38 11.19
C GLU A 1074 -24.50 9.40 12.70
N PHE A 1075 -24.02 8.30 13.27
CA PHE A 1075 -23.53 8.30 14.65
C PHE A 1075 -22.28 9.20 14.87
N MET A 1076 -21.56 9.59 13.82
CA MET A 1076 -20.45 10.55 13.89
C MET A 1076 -20.92 12.01 13.90
N ARG A 1077 -22.20 12.28 13.59
CA ARG A 1077 -22.88 13.56 13.90
C ARG A 1077 -23.09 13.61 15.42
N GLY A 1078 -22.03 13.92 16.16
CA GLY A 1078 -22.04 14.00 17.61
C GLY A 1078 -23.13 14.96 18.10
N ARG A 1079 -23.93 14.55 19.08
CA ARG A 1079 -25.04 15.35 19.61
C ARG A 1079 -24.51 16.71 20.11
N ARG A 1080 -24.96 17.78 19.45
CA ARG A 1080 -24.46 19.16 19.61
C ARG A 1080 -24.77 19.72 21.01
N ILE A 1081 -23.97 20.65 21.51
CA ILE A 1081 -24.10 21.25 22.85
C ILE A 1081 -24.38 22.74 22.70
N LEU A 1082 -25.48 23.24 23.29
CA LEU A 1082 -25.79 24.67 23.25
C LEU A 1082 -25.10 25.37 24.44
N GLU A 1083 -24.12 26.23 24.15
CA GLU A 1083 -23.54 27.12 25.16
C GLU A 1083 -24.26 28.47 25.16
N ILE A 1084 -24.69 28.95 26.33
CA ILE A 1084 -25.40 30.23 26.51
C ILE A 1084 -24.52 31.27 27.21
N ASN A 1085 -24.62 32.52 26.78
CA ASN A 1085 -23.93 33.66 27.40
C ASN A 1085 -24.79 34.24 28.52
N ALA A 1086 -24.46 33.91 29.77
CA ALA A 1086 -25.20 34.37 30.95
C ALA A 1086 -25.23 35.90 31.11
N ASP A 1087 -24.31 36.63 30.47
CA ASP A 1087 -24.30 38.10 30.53
C ASP A 1087 -25.20 38.79 29.49
N HIS A 1088 -25.64 38.07 28.46
CA HIS A 1088 -26.43 38.65 27.37
C HIS A 1088 -27.89 38.97 27.78
N PRO A 1089 -28.47 40.12 27.37
CA PRO A 1089 -29.84 40.51 27.74
C PRO A 1089 -30.90 39.43 27.46
N ILE A 1090 -30.93 38.85 26.26
CA ILE A 1090 -31.88 37.78 25.89
C ILE A 1090 -31.79 36.58 26.86
N VAL A 1091 -30.59 36.22 27.33
CA VAL A 1091 -30.40 35.09 28.25
C VAL A 1091 -30.86 35.45 29.67
N LYS A 1092 -30.67 36.70 30.10
CA LYS A 1092 -31.20 37.24 31.35
C LYS A 1092 -32.74 37.31 31.33
N ASP A 1093 -33.34 37.72 30.22
CA ASP A 1093 -34.79 37.73 30.03
C ASP A 1093 -35.39 36.31 29.99
N LEU A 1094 -34.73 35.36 29.31
CA LEU A 1094 -35.11 33.94 29.35
C LEU A 1094 -34.95 33.33 30.74
N ASN A 1095 -33.93 33.72 31.52
CA ASN A 1095 -33.77 33.32 32.93
C ASN A 1095 -34.96 33.81 33.78
N ALA A 1096 -35.41 35.05 33.56
CA ALA A 1096 -36.60 35.60 34.21
C ALA A 1096 -37.91 34.92 33.75
N ALA A 1097 -38.05 34.62 32.45
CA ALA A 1097 -39.21 33.91 31.91
C ALA A 1097 -39.31 32.47 32.46
N CYS A 1098 -38.20 31.73 32.50
CA CYS A 1098 -38.10 30.40 33.11
C CYS A 1098 -38.52 30.39 34.59
N LYS A 1099 -38.14 31.44 35.35
CA LYS A 1099 -38.47 31.56 36.78
C LYS A 1099 -39.92 32.02 37.06
N ASN A 1100 -40.49 32.87 36.20
CA ASN A 1100 -41.78 33.55 36.46
C ASN A 1100 -42.96 33.03 35.62
N ALA A 1101 -42.69 32.48 34.42
CA ALA A 1101 -43.69 32.04 33.45
C ALA A 1101 -43.15 30.89 32.56
N PRO A 1102 -42.78 29.73 33.15
CA PRO A 1102 -42.11 28.63 32.43
C PRO A 1102 -42.91 28.01 31.29
N ASP A 1103 -44.23 28.27 31.23
CA ASP A 1103 -45.12 27.82 30.16
C ASP A 1103 -45.45 28.88 29.10
N SER A 1104 -44.77 30.04 29.12
CA SER A 1104 -44.89 31.07 28.08
C SER A 1104 -44.55 30.51 26.70
N ALA A 1105 -45.53 30.52 25.79
CA ALA A 1105 -45.36 30.11 24.40
C ALA A 1105 -44.36 31.00 23.64
N ASP A 1106 -44.30 32.30 23.96
CA ASP A 1106 -43.33 33.24 23.39
C ASP A 1106 -41.90 32.93 23.85
N ALA A 1107 -41.71 32.61 25.13
CA ALA A 1107 -40.39 32.23 25.64
C ALA A 1107 -39.91 30.90 25.03
N LYS A 1108 -40.81 29.93 24.85
CA LYS A 1108 -40.51 28.65 24.17
C LYS A 1108 -40.18 28.86 22.68
N ARG A 1109 -40.95 29.66 21.95
CA ARG A 1109 -40.63 30.09 20.56
C ARG A 1109 -39.27 30.79 20.47
N ALA A 1110 -38.96 31.69 21.41
CA ALA A 1110 -37.68 32.39 21.44
C ALA A 1110 -36.50 31.44 21.63
N VAL A 1111 -36.64 30.37 22.43
CA VAL A 1111 -35.63 29.31 22.56
C VAL A 1111 -35.42 28.54 21.24
N ASP A 1112 -36.49 28.20 20.53
CA ASP A 1112 -36.35 27.49 19.24
C ASP A 1112 -35.68 28.37 18.17
N LEU A 1113 -36.06 29.65 18.02
CA LEU A 1113 -35.35 30.55 17.08
C LEU A 1113 -33.90 30.78 17.52
N LEU A 1114 -33.63 30.89 18.82
CA LEU A 1114 -32.28 31.06 19.35
C LEU A 1114 -31.39 29.85 19.01
N TYR A 1115 -31.92 28.63 19.10
CA TYR A 1115 -31.24 27.42 18.64
C TYR A 1115 -31.01 27.42 17.12
N ASP A 1116 -32.03 27.69 16.32
CA ASP A 1116 -31.92 27.68 14.85
C ASP A 1116 -30.92 28.75 14.34
N THR A 1117 -30.87 29.91 15.01
CA THR A 1117 -29.89 30.99 14.73
C THR A 1117 -28.48 30.57 15.14
N ALA A 1118 -28.32 29.93 16.31
CA ALA A 1118 -27.03 29.42 16.78
C ALA A 1118 -26.49 28.30 15.88
N LEU A 1119 -27.37 27.49 15.30
CA LEU A 1119 -27.02 26.42 14.36
C LEU A 1119 -26.31 27.00 13.12
N ILE A 1120 -26.85 28.05 12.52
CA ILE A 1120 -26.23 28.75 11.37
C ILE A 1120 -24.95 29.48 11.79
N SER A 1121 -24.97 30.26 12.88
CA SER A 1121 -23.78 31.05 13.28
C SER A 1121 -22.60 30.18 13.74
N SER A 1122 -22.83 28.91 14.03
CA SER A 1122 -21.81 27.91 14.35
C SER A 1122 -21.37 27.06 13.15
N GLY A 1123 -21.84 27.38 11.94
CA GLY A 1123 -21.43 26.74 10.69
C GLY A 1123 -22.16 25.43 10.33
N PHE A 1124 -23.23 25.05 11.05
CA PHE A 1124 -24.03 23.88 10.69
C PHE A 1124 -25.07 24.23 9.62
N THR A 1125 -25.38 23.28 8.74
CA THR A 1125 -26.52 23.39 7.82
C THR A 1125 -27.83 23.11 8.57
N PRO A 1126 -28.85 23.99 8.51
CA PRO A 1126 -30.17 23.70 9.05
C PRO A 1126 -30.86 22.63 8.20
N ASP A 1127 -31.56 21.70 8.84
CA ASP A 1127 -32.19 20.56 8.15
C ASP A 1127 -33.38 20.98 7.26
N SER A 1128 -34.02 22.12 7.56
CA SER A 1128 -35.08 22.75 6.76
C SER A 1128 -34.93 24.27 6.73
N PRO A 1129 -34.28 24.86 5.69
CA PRO A 1129 -34.16 26.31 5.55
C PRO A 1129 -35.51 27.03 5.44
N ALA A 1130 -36.53 26.38 4.88
CA ALA A 1130 -37.87 26.93 4.69
C ALA A 1130 -38.61 27.12 6.02
N GLU A 1131 -38.49 26.17 6.97
CA GLU A 1131 -39.09 26.30 8.31
C GLU A 1131 -38.48 27.47 9.10
N LEU A 1132 -37.17 27.68 9.00
CA LEU A 1132 -36.52 28.83 9.61
C LEU A 1132 -36.99 30.15 8.97
N GLY A 1133 -37.10 30.19 7.64
CA GLY A 1133 -37.70 31.33 6.94
C GLY A 1133 -39.10 31.66 7.46
N ASN A 1134 -39.96 30.65 7.59
CA ASN A 1134 -41.33 30.81 8.10
C ASN A 1134 -41.36 31.33 9.56
N LYS A 1135 -40.53 30.81 10.46
CA LYS A 1135 -40.40 31.33 11.85
C LYS A 1135 -39.99 32.80 11.88
N ILE A 1136 -39.06 33.19 11.01
CA ILE A 1136 -38.64 34.59 10.86
C ILE A 1136 -39.79 35.46 10.33
N TYR A 1137 -40.54 34.99 9.32
CA TYR A 1137 -41.70 35.71 8.79
C TYR A 1137 -42.83 35.88 9.83
N GLU A 1138 -43.13 34.85 10.63
CA GLU A 1138 -44.09 34.94 11.74
C GLU A 1138 -43.65 35.98 12.77
N MET A 1139 -42.39 35.95 13.22
CA MET A 1139 -41.90 36.92 14.20
C MET A 1139 -41.82 38.34 13.62
N MET A 1140 -41.51 38.51 12.34
CA MET A 1140 -41.62 39.81 11.66
C MET A 1140 -43.08 40.30 11.60
N ALA A 1141 -44.04 39.42 11.29
CA ALA A 1141 -45.46 39.76 11.27
C ALA A 1141 -45.97 40.19 12.66
N MET A 1142 -45.56 39.49 13.73
CA MET A 1142 -45.88 39.88 15.12
C MET A 1142 -45.21 41.20 15.51
N ALA A 1143 -43.93 41.40 15.18
CA ALA A 1143 -43.18 42.60 15.55
C ALA A 1143 -43.63 43.86 14.78
N LEU A 1144 -44.09 43.70 13.53
CA LEU A 1144 -44.59 44.78 12.67
C LEU A 1144 -46.11 44.98 12.78
N GLY A 1145 -46.84 44.08 13.45
CA GLY A 1145 -48.31 43.98 13.48
C GLY A 1145 -49.01 45.34 13.63
N GLY A 1146 -49.74 45.73 12.58
CA GLY A 1146 -50.52 46.98 12.50
C GLY A 1146 -49.71 48.30 12.52
N ARG A 1147 -48.42 48.30 12.87
CA ARG A 1147 -47.65 49.51 13.24
C ARG A 1147 -47.60 50.60 12.17
N TRP A 1148 -47.69 50.23 10.89
CA TRP A 1148 -47.71 51.15 9.75
C TRP A 1148 -49.07 51.20 9.02
N GLY A 1149 -50.18 50.96 9.73
CA GLY A 1149 -51.52 51.31 9.25
C GLY A 1149 -52.22 50.27 8.38
N ARG A 1150 -52.06 48.98 8.68
CA ARG A 1150 -52.95 47.94 8.13
C ARG A 1150 -54.32 48.08 8.79
N LEU A 1151 -55.33 48.47 8.03
CA LEU A 1151 -56.72 48.45 8.49
C LEU A 1151 -57.18 46.99 8.66
N GLU A 1152 -57.90 46.74 9.74
CA GLU A 1152 -58.57 45.47 10.01
C GLU A 1152 -60.06 45.65 9.64
N ASP A 1153 -60.50 44.98 8.58
CA ASP A 1153 -61.92 44.85 8.26
C ASP A 1153 -62.52 43.75 9.16
N GLU A 1154 -63.66 44.04 9.80
CA GLU A 1154 -64.41 43.09 10.63
C GLU A 1154 -65.22 42.08 9.80
N GLU A 1155 -65.93 41.19 10.51
CA GLU A 1155 -66.80 40.09 10.04
C GLU A 1155 -66.09 38.75 9.73
N LYS A 1156 -66.58 37.59 10.18
CA LYS A 1156 -67.77 37.29 11.00
C LYS A 1156 -67.59 35.99 11.79
N ALA A 1157 -68.33 35.84 12.88
CA ALA A 1157 -68.48 34.57 13.59
C ALA A 1157 -69.68 33.78 13.04
N ASP A 1158 -69.59 32.44 13.01
CA ASP A 1158 -70.50 31.56 13.78
C ASP A 1158 -70.26 30.05 13.53
N GLY A 1159 -70.74 29.23 14.47
CA GLY A 1159 -71.59 28.09 14.10
C GLY A 1159 -70.96 26.74 13.72
N ALA A 1160 -70.67 25.94 14.75
CA ALA A 1160 -70.47 24.49 14.77
C ALA A 1160 -71.32 23.60 13.81
N GLY A 1161 -70.84 22.37 13.56
CA GLY A 1161 -71.68 21.23 13.16
C GLY A 1161 -70.95 20.11 12.40
N GLU A 1162 -70.97 18.88 12.93
CA GLU A 1162 -70.54 17.66 12.22
C GLU A 1162 -71.70 17.08 11.39
N GLU A 1163 -71.41 16.49 10.22
CA GLU A 1163 -71.62 15.05 9.97
C GLU A 1163 -71.03 14.59 8.62
N THR A 1164 -71.03 13.28 8.39
CA THR A 1164 -70.29 12.58 7.31
C THR A 1164 -71.16 12.19 6.12
N THR A 1165 -70.54 11.95 4.95
CA THR A 1165 -70.68 10.69 4.19
C THR A 1165 -69.73 10.61 2.99
N GLU A 1166 -69.44 9.38 2.55
CA GLU A 1166 -68.56 9.04 1.43
C GLU A 1166 -69.36 8.92 0.11
N SER A 1167 -68.73 9.18 -1.04
CA SER A 1167 -68.84 8.28 -2.22
C SER A 1167 -67.90 8.65 -3.38
N ASP A 1168 -67.00 7.72 -3.67
CA ASP A 1168 -66.29 7.34 -4.90
C ASP A 1168 -66.14 8.22 -6.17
N ALA A 1169 -64.93 8.07 -6.73
CA ALA A 1169 -64.60 7.87 -8.16
C ALA A 1169 -64.75 8.98 -9.24
N SER A 1170 -63.57 9.50 -9.61
CA SER A 1170 -62.99 9.46 -10.98
C SER A 1170 -62.86 10.76 -11.82
N ALA A 1171 -61.69 10.83 -12.48
CA ALA A 1171 -61.35 11.60 -13.68
C ALA A 1171 -61.60 13.11 -13.74
N SER A 1172 -60.52 13.89 -13.58
CA SER A 1172 -60.34 15.19 -14.25
C SER A 1172 -58.93 15.28 -14.84
N GLN A 1173 -58.76 16.06 -15.91
CA GLN A 1173 -57.51 16.15 -16.68
C GLN A 1173 -56.62 17.28 -16.17
N ALA A 1174 -55.32 17.20 -16.48
CA ALA A 1174 -54.37 18.29 -16.23
C ALA A 1174 -54.71 19.54 -17.05
N MET A 1175 -54.42 20.71 -16.47
CA MET A 1175 -54.24 21.97 -17.18
C MET A 1175 -53.13 22.75 -16.46
N GLU A 1176 -52.26 23.40 -17.24
CA GLU A 1176 -50.96 23.90 -16.76
C GLU A 1176 -51.06 25.29 -16.12
N THR A 1177 -50.14 25.58 -15.20
CA THR A 1177 -49.71 26.94 -14.82
C THR A 1177 -48.19 26.96 -14.69
N GLU A 1178 -47.58 28.04 -15.16
CA GLU A 1178 -46.17 28.09 -15.55
C GLU A 1178 -45.16 27.96 -14.39
N VAL A 1179 -44.08 27.23 -14.64
CA VAL A 1179 -42.82 27.35 -13.88
C VAL A 1179 -41.95 28.37 -14.62
N VAL A 1180 -41.55 29.45 -13.93
CA VAL A 1180 -40.62 30.44 -14.49
C VAL A 1180 -39.19 30.00 -14.21
N GLU A 1181 -38.46 29.60 -15.24
CA GLU A 1181 -37.04 29.25 -15.15
C GLU A 1181 -36.17 30.50 -14.93
N PRO A 1182 -35.07 30.41 -14.16
CA PRO A 1182 -34.09 31.49 -14.03
C PRO A 1182 -33.30 31.65 -15.34
N SER A 1183 -33.21 32.89 -15.83
CA SER A 1183 -32.66 33.23 -17.14
C SER A 1183 -31.20 32.83 -17.35
N GLU A 1184 -30.89 32.28 -18.53
CA GLU A 1184 -29.53 32.05 -19.01
C GLU A 1184 -28.67 33.33 -18.95
N VAL A 1185 -27.46 33.21 -18.39
CA VAL A 1185 -26.41 34.23 -18.56
C VAL A 1185 -25.76 33.99 -19.92
N ARG A 1186 -25.76 35.02 -20.78
CA ARG A 1186 -25.18 34.95 -22.12
C ARG A 1186 -23.70 34.62 -22.06
N THR A 1187 -23.28 33.59 -22.78
CA THR A 1187 -21.87 33.37 -23.14
C THR A 1187 -21.39 34.50 -24.05
N GLU A 1188 -20.34 35.22 -23.64
CA GLU A 1188 -19.60 36.07 -24.57
C GLU A 1188 -18.77 35.20 -25.54
N SER A 1189 -18.39 35.79 -26.68
CA SER A 1189 -17.83 35.05 -27.82
C SER A 1189 -16.42 34.50 -27.58
N ASP A 1190 -16.23 33.23 -27.93
CA ASP A 1190 -14.92 32.61 -28.12
C ASP A 1190 -14.13 33.35 -29.24
N PRO A 1191 -12.90 33.83 -28.98
CA PRO A 1191 -12.08 34.51 -29.97
C PRO A 1191 -11.05 33.61 -30.70
N TRP A 1192 -11.07 32.29 -30.53
CA TRP A 1192 -10.05 31.36 -31.07
C TRP A 1192 -10.59 30.28 -32.03
N SER A 1193 -11.52 30.66 -32.91
CA SER A 1193 -12.03 29.79 -33.98
C SER A 1193 -11.59 30.23 -35.39
N GLU A 1194 -10.28 30.24 -35.67
CA GLU A 1194 -9.72 30.25 -37.03
C GLU A 1194 -8.34 29.57 -37.09
#